data_AF-A0A3R7DMD5-F1
#
_entry.id   AF-A0A3R7DMD5-F1
#
_cell.length_a   1.000
_cell.length_b   1.000
_cell.length_c   1.000
_cell.angle_alpha   90.00
_cell.angle_beta   90.00
_cell.angle_gamma   90.00
#
_symmetry.space_group_name_H-M   'P 1'
#
loop_
_entity.id
_entity.type
_entity.pdbx_description
1 polymer ?
#
loop_
_entity_poly.entity_id
_entity_poly.type
_entity_poly.pdbx_seq_one_letter_code
_entity_poly.pdbx_strand_id
1 'polypeptide(L)'
;MKGFFAFDWMLESSSPVRNFHFLFKPPGTFNVENLADAIEAGLQGINPPDVVAIICESEEATGVKKAFEQPLLVQASNRTSTKVCLCICSFGHDGTINRVDALTNPVADLERLFRGQSAAIRNAGLKELFSAKHVSVVAPPGFTFVKPSQKRSTHFLRAEEALTEVEGVQFLAFALLEKLCNRARKVGAKLDVIFVDTMGIAAVAYALRDMYCTLFDVPKPRVVTFHSHDGIDKIDAPLHGTSFTLISASSSMNLERDWKQKVKCDATEVVTLLTLLDAKDAQDALFALPAPAGLDDKPHHRHLKDLPIVGERFAPEDLLPKSVLLRKKEHRLPEVSDFCKAFGLNGALAVQARGPIPTAKVRPIYLDGRKLLDDLGFKHFADKLVSQQTPASVSAIVYQNDEASSEIAKHCAKRLQEVMNRATPLTLISDTEIESGDARLDSTAGILVVAAVVGRGTRLLSISRDLRDVHSGARTYFIGAQIAETAAQLSALPLNLKHSASGAEIRIERFMGVAVGQGIDESFEEELHAFRNILRQLGGPFFARLERLAGSANGLGNAVFMPRDDSLVEDMRLRPDFAYWDGFYEEANNTNAAVMATAGALLQNAREGKKFASEIDRLATDAFQQVILNPENFTRYNDGAIQAALLRCARPSELDYSREAGASQFMLDLLANIFEQHNRRQGEAACEFAFALYTRKLRLQQQHLDELKIRIRSKLEGTTHKLHLLRMLFEFDAMPTSETLPDEF
;
A
#
# COMPACT_ATOMS: atom_id res chain seq x y z
N MET A 1 2.21 22.22 33.31
CA MET A 1 2.90 20.94 33.56
C MET A 1 2.15 20.23 34.66
N LYS A 2 1.71 18.99 34.43
CA LYS A 2 0.82 18.27 35.36
C LYS A 2 1.53 17.71 36.59
N GLY A 3 2.86 17.57 36.58
CA GLY A 3 3.68 17.18 37.74
C GLY A 3 3.53 15.72 38.19
N PHE A 4 2.47 15.04 37.77
CA PHE A 4 2.13 13.66 38.10
C PHE A 4 1.64 12.92 36.85
N PHE A 5 1.97 11.62 36.76
CA PHE A 5 1.39 10.72 35.76
C PHE A 5 0.21 9.99 36.39
N ALA A 6 -0.99 10.22 35.87
CA ALA A 6 -2.23 9.67 36.41
C ALA A 6 -2.73 8.49 35.58
N PHE A 7 -3.23 7.45 36.23
CA PHE A 7 -3.83 6.29 35.57
C PHE A 7 -4.80 5.56 36.50
N ASP A 8 -5.76 4.84 35.92
CA ASP A 8 -6.78 4.12 36.66
C ASP A 8 -6.54 2.61 36.65
N TRP A 9 -6.93 1.94 37.74
CA TRP A 9 -6.90 0.50 37.86
C TRP A 9 -8.12 -0.01 38.63
N MET A 10 -8.69 -1.13 38.17
CA MET A 10 -9.83 -1.76 38.82
C MET A 10 -9.41 -3.11 39.39
N LEU A 11 -9.71 -3.34 40.67
CA LEU A 11 -9.52 -4.63 41.31
C LEU A 11 -10.83 -5.41 41.34
N GLU A 12 -10.93 -6.42 40.48
CA GLU A 12 -12.01 -7.40 40.50
C GLU A 12 -11.75 -8.43 41.60
N SER A 13 -12.32 -8.21 42.78
CA SER A 13 -12.34 -9.20 43.87
C SER A 13 -13.76 -9.70 44.11
N SER A 14 -13.91 -10.84 44.80
CA SER A 14 -15.20 -11.52 45.03
C SER A 14 -16.24 -10.76 45.89
N SER A 15 -16.06 -9.45 46.11
CA SER A 15 -17.03 -8.48 46.64
C SER A 15 -16.40 -7.06 46.66
N PRO A 16 -17.20 -5.98 46.58
CA PRO A 16 -17.41 -5.15 45.38
C PRO A 16 -16.12 -4.74 44.64
N VAL A 17 -16.24 -4.51 43.33
CA VAL A 17 -15.18 -3.95 42.47
C VAL A 17 -14.70 -2.64 43.07
N ARG A 18 -13.38 -2.49 43.22
CA ARG A 18 -12.77 -1.25 43.74
C ARG A 18 -11.99 -0.53 42.65
N ASN A 19 -12.26 0.76 42.50
CA ASN A 19 -11.63 1.63 41.53
C ASN A 19 -10.53 2.46 42.20
N PHE A 20 -9.32 2.38 41.65
CA PHE A 20 -8.15 3.11 42.11
C PHE A 20 -7.76 4.15 41.06
N HIS A 21 -7.53 5.39 41.53
CA HIS A 21 -6.88 6.44 40.75
C HIS A 21 -5.46 6.63 41.28
N PHE A 22 -4.46 6.30 40.47
CA PHE A 22 -3.06 6.42 40.85
C PHE A 22 -2.45 7.72 40.36
N LEU A 23 -1.68 8.37 41.22
CA LEU A 23 -0.88 9.55 40.90
C LEU A 23 0.60 9.19 41.09
N PHE A 24 1.28 8.84 40.01
CA PHE A 24 2.72 8.61 40.06
C PHE A 24 3.47 9.93 40.16
N LYS A 25 4.21 10.09 41.26
CA LYS A 25 5.11 11.21 41.52
C LYS A 25 6.51 10.87 40.97
N PRO A 26 7.00 11.61 39.96
CA PRO A 26 8.41 11.57 39.55
C PRO A 26 9.36 11.81 40.74
N PRO A 27 10.47 11.06 40.89
CA PRO A 27 11.54 11.41 41.83
C PRO A 27 12.02 12.87 41.71
N GLY A 28 12.28 13.50 42.85
CA GLY A 28 12.69 14.89 42.96
C GLY A 28 11.63 15.80 43.61
N THR A 29 11.83 17.11 43.50
CA THR A 29 10.89 18.10 44.06
C THR A 29 9.57 18.08 43.30
N PHE A 30 8.46 18.32 44.01
CA PHE A 30 7.14 18.45 43.40
C PHE A 30 6.48 19.76 43.82
N ASN A 31 5.56 20.23 42.98
CA ASN A 31 4.73 21.39 43.29
C ASN A 31 3.43 20.94 43.98
N VAL A 32 3.12 21.58 45.11
CA VAL A 32 1.95 21.34 45.95
C VAL A 32 0.64 21.67 45.22
N GLU A 33 0.63 22.70 44.39
CA GLU A 33 -0.51 23.07 43.52
C GLU A 33 -0.80 21.96 42.51
N ASN A 34 0.24 21.47 41.81
CA ASN A 34 0.07 20.37 40.85
C ASN A 34 -0.47 19.09 41.51
N LEU A 35 -0.04 18.78 42.75
CA LEU A 35 -0.55 17.61 43.47
C LEU A 35 -2.02 17.79 43.84
N ALA A 36 -2.42 18.97 44.29
CA ALA A 36 -3.81 19.26 44.59
C ALA A 36 -4.69 19.20 43.34
N ASP A 37 -4.26 19.81 42.24
CA ASP A 37 -4.95 19.75 40.95
C ASP A 37 -5.10 18.32 40.45
N ALA A 38 -4.06 17.49 40.61
CA ALA A 38 -4.09 16.07 40.23
C ALA A 38 -5.08 15.26 41.08
N ILE A 39 -5.14 15.51 42.40
CA ILE A 39 -6.13 14.90 43.29
C ILE A 39 -7.53 15.32 42.86
N GLU A 40 -7.76 16.61 42.62
CA GLU A 40 -9.05 17.14 42.23
C GLU A 40 -9.52 16.61 40.87
N ALA A 41 -8.60 16.52 39.89
CA ALA A 41 -8.90 15.94 38.58
C ALA A 41 -9.34 14.47 38.70
N GLY A 42 -8.68 13.69 39.57
CA GLY A 42 -9.08 12.30 39.86
C GLY A 42 -10.48 12.16 40.48
N LEU A 43 -11.01 13.23 41.09
CA LEU A 43 -12.36 13.24 41.69
C LEU A 43 -13.46 13.69 40.72
N GLN A 44 -13.12 14.25 39.55
CA GLN A 44 -14.10 14.82 38.59
C GLN A 44 -14.80 13.78 37.70
N GLY A 45 -14.53 12.48 37.87
CA GLY A 45 -15.19 11.40 37.13
C GLY A 45 -16.68 11.23 37.46
N ILE A 46 -17.45 10.65 36.53
CA ILE A 46 -18.89 10.35 36.69
C ILE A 46 -19.16 9.53 37.96
N ASN A 47 -18.25 8.58 38.26
CA ASN A 47 -18.16 7.90 39.53
C ASN A 47 -16.81 8.22 40.16
N PRO A 48 -16.76 8.80 41.37
CA PRO A 48 -15.49 9.03 42.05
C PRO A 48 -14.80 7.69 42.37
N PRO A 49 -13.46 7.64 42.37
CA PRO A 49 -12.72 6.43 42.73
C PRO A 49 -12.92 6.08 44.20
N ASP A 50 -12.74 4.81 44.56
CA ASP A 50 -12.75 4.39 45.97
C ASP A 50 -11.45 4.81 46.68
N VAL A 51 -10.34 4.85 45.93
CA VAL A 51 -9.01 5.18 46.44
C VAL A 51 -8.27 6.08 45.46
N VAL A 52 -7.72 7.19 45.96
CA VAL A 52 -6.68 7.98 45.30
C VAL A 52 -5.35 7.65 45.96
N ALA A 53 -4.40 7.12 45.19
CA ALA A 53 -3.12 6.62 45.69
C ALA A 53 -1.94 7.35 45.04
N ILE A 54 -1.16 8.06 45.85
CA ILE A 54 0.05 8.76 45.40
C ILE A 54 1.23 7.79 45.47
N ILE A 55 1.79 7.40 44.32
CA ILE A 55 2.96 6.51 44.25
C ILE A 55 4.22 7.37 44.22
N CYS A 56 5.11 7.22 45.20
CA CYS A 56 6.40 7.90 45.24
C CYS A 56 7.54 6.99 45.71
N GLU A 57 8.77 7.48 45.62
CA GLU A 57 9.93 6.77 46.17
C GLU A 57 9.84 6.66 47.71
N SER A 58 10.34 5.57 48.28
CA SER A 58 10.26 5.29 49.72
C SER A 58 10.92 6.36 50.60
N GLU A 59 12.00 6.98 50.14
CA GLU A 59 12.66 8.07 50.87
C GLU A 59 11.84 9.37 50.85
N GLU A 60 11.04 9.59 49.81
CA GLU A 60 10.24 10.80 49.63
C GLU A 60 8.87 10.74 50.33
N ALA A 61 8.39 9.54 50.67
CA ALA A 61 7.06 9.33 51.25
C ALA A 61 6.80 10.19 52.49
N THR A 62 7.80 10.36 53.35
CA THR A 62 7.70 11.22 54.55
C THR A 62 7.57 12.71 54.16
N GLY A 63 8.26 13.15 53.11
CA GLY A 63 8.17 14.51 52.58
C GLY A 63 6.81 14.80 51.96
N VAL A 64 6.28 13.85 51.18
CA VAL A 64 4.92 13.94 50.62
C VAL A 64 3.88 14.02 51.74
N LYS A 65 4.01 13.19 52.78
CA LYS A 65 3.11 13.21 53.95
C LYS A 65 3.13 14.55 54.68
N LYS A 66 4.32 15.14 54.89
CA LYS A 66 4.46 16.48 55.49
C LYS A 66 3.84 17.58 54.64
N ALA A 67 3.83 17.45 53.31
CA ALA A 67 3.22 18.46 52.45
C ALA A 67 1.71 18.62 52.69
N PHE A 68 1.02 17.59 53.20
CA PHE A 68 -0.39 17.67 53.59
C PHE A 68 -0.66 18.52 54.83
N GLU A 69 0.36 19.11 55.46
CA GLU A 69 0.22 20.16 56.47
C GLU A 69 -0.05 21.54 55.83
N GLN A 70 0.20 21.69 54.52
CA GLN A 70 0.01 22.95 53.82
C GLN A 70 -1.47 23.20 53.50
N PRO A 71 -1.96 24.46 53.59
CA PRO A 71 -3.39 24.78 53.45
C PRO A 71 -4.03 24.25 52.17
N LEU A 72 -3.29 24.28 51.05
CA LEU A 72 -3.79 23.90 49.74
C LEU A 72 -4.04 22.39 49.63
N LEU A 73 -3.14 21.55 50.15
CA LEU A 73 -3.34 20.09 50.19
C LEU A 73 -4.33 19.65 51.27
N VAL A 74 -4.46 20.40 52.37
CA VAL A 74 -5.55 20.20 53.34
C VAL A 74 -6.90 20.41 52.65
N GLN A 75 -7.04 21.46 51.83
CA GLN A 75 -8.26 21.70 51.06
C GLN A 75 -8.54 20.59 50.05
N ALA A 76 -7.55 20.17 49.26
CA ALA A 76 -7.70 19.08 48.30
C ALA A 76 -8.07 17.76 49.01
N SER A 77 -7.44 17.46 50.14
CA SER A 77 -7.75 16.30 50.98
C SER A 77 -9.20 16.35 51.50
N ASN A 78 -9.68 17.50 51.96
CA ASN A 78 -11.08 17.65 52.40
C ASN A 78 -12.10 17.41 51.27
N ARG A 79 -11.73 17.64 50.00
CA ARG A 79 -12.61 17.38 48.84
C ARG A 79 -12.81 15.88 48.58
N THR A 80 -11.95 15.01 49.11
CA THR A 80 -12.17 13.55 49.09
C THR A 80 -13.40 13.11 49.91
N SER A 81 -13.98 14.03 50.71
CA SER A 81 -15.14 13.84 51.57
C SER A 81 -14.93 12.68 52.56
N THR A 82 -15.98 11.98 52.99
CA THR A 82 -15.87 10.73 53.76
C THR A 82 -15.88 9.48 52.88
N LYS A 83 -15.90 9.64 51.56
CA LYS A 83 -16.18 8.57 50.58
C LYS A 83 -14.94 8.02 49.90
N VAL A 84 -13.91 8.83 49.69
CA VAL A 84 -12.72 8.45 48.92
C VAL A 84 -11.51 8.35 49.84
N CYS A 85 -10.83 7.21 49.84
CA CYS A 85 -9.59 7.02 50.57
C CYS A 85 -8.46 7.75 49.86
N LEU A 86 -7.70 8.58 50.58
CA LEU A 86 -6.46 9.16 50.07
C LEU A 86 -5.28 8.49 50.78
N CYS A 87 -4.35 7.92 50.02
CA CYS A 87 -3.17 7.26 50.60
C CYS A 87 -1.88 7.54 49.82
N ILE A 88 -0.75 7.37 50.51
CA ILE A 88 0.59 7.43 49.92
C ILE A 88 1.12 6.00 49.82
N CYS A 89 1.44 5.58 48.61
CA CYS A 89 2.09 4.33 48.29
C CYS A 89 3.58 4.57 48.02
N SER A 90 4.47 3.75 48.57
CA SER A 90 5.89 3.83 48.23
C SER A 90 6.41 2.63 47.46
N PHE A 91 7.35 2.87 46.54
CA PHE A 91 8.10 1.82 45.86
C PHE A 91 9.57 1.75 46.31
N GLY A 92 10.14 0.55 46.24
CA GLY A 92 11.53 0.26 46.56
C GLY A 92 12.39 -0.11 45.35
N HIS A 93 13.58 -0.67 45.61
CA HIS A 93 14.60 -0.98 44.60
C HIS A 93 14.13 -1.85 43.43
N ASP A 94 13.16 -2.73 43.64
CA ASP A 94 12.62 -3.63 42.61
C ASP A 94 11.32 -3.15 41.97
N GLY A 95 10.93 -1.90 42.23
CA GLY A 95 9.67 -1.33 41.73
C GLY A 95 8.42 -1.94 42.37
N THR A 96 8.56 -2.71 43.46
CA THR A 96 7.42 -3.23 44.22
C THR A 96 6.80 -2.13 45.06
N ILE A 97 5.48 -2.00 44.98
CA ILE A 97 4.68 -1.06 45.76
C ILE A 97 4.35 -1.73 47.10
N ASN A 98 4.84 -1.19 48.22
CA ASN A 98 4.81 -1.87 49.52
C ASN A 98 4.14 -1.05 50.64
N ARG A 99 4.64 0.15 50.92
CA ARG A 99 4.19 0.94 52.08
C ARG A 99 2.94 1.72 51.70
N VAL A 100 1.88 1.63 52.50
CA VAL A 100 0.64 2.39 52.29
C VAL A 100 0.32 3.20 53.54
N ASP A 101 0.47 4.52 53.45
CA ASP A 101 0.15 5.48 54.51
C ASP A 101 -1.18 6.16 54.18
N ALA A 102 -2.26 5.81 54.88
CA ALA A 102 -3.56 6.47 54.70
C ALA A 102 -3.53 7.90 55.26
N LEU A 103 -3.96 8.86 54.45
CA LEU A 103 -4.09 10.28 54.81
C LEU A 103 -5.51 10.59 55.28
N THR A 104 -6.52 10.13 54.53
CA THR A 104 -7.94 10.28 54.88
C THR A 104 -8.75 9.05 54.49
N ASN A 105 -9.86 8.84 55.19
CA ASN A 105 -10.85 7.78 54.94
C ASN A 105 -10.23 6.38 54.74
N PRO A 106 -9.50 5.87 55.74
CA PRO A 106 -8.74 4.63 55.58
C PRO A 106 -9.66 3.47 55.21
N VAL A 107 -9.27 2.77 54.15
CA VAL A 107 -9.92 1.55 53.71
C VAL A 107 -9.33 0.35 54.45
N ALA A 108 -10.19 -0.50 55.01
CA ALA A 108 -9.77 -1.70 55.73
C ALA A 108 -8.94 -2.63 54.82
N ASP A 109 -7.85 -3.18 55.39
CA ASP A 109 -6.93 -4.12 54.74
C ASP A 109 -6.31 -3.65 53.41
N LEU A 110 -6.13 -2.34 53.22
CA LEU A 110 -5.58 -1.78 51.98
C LEU A 110 -4.21 -2.38 51.64
N GLU A 111 -3.29 -2.52 52.60
CA GLU A 111 -2.00 -3.19 52.39
C GLU A 111 -2.13 -4.63 51.88
N ARG A 112 -3.16 -5.37 52.33
CA ARG A 112 -3.42 -6.73 51.85
C ARG A 112 -3.90 -6.71 50.40
N LEU A 113 -4.66 -5.70 50.00
CA LEU A 113 -5.15 -5.54 48.62
C LEU A 113 -4.03 -5.21 47.64
N PHE A 114 -3.04 -4.42 48.06
CA PHE A 114 -1.86 -4.10 47.25
C PHE A 114 -0.87 -5.28 47.13
N ARG A 115 -0.90 -6.22 48.09
CA ARG A 115 0.04 -7.35 48.12
C ARG A 115 -0.06 -8.19 46.86
N GLY A 116 1.05 -8.29 46.13
CA GLY A 116 1.15 -9.06 44.89
C GLY A 116 0.53 -8.38 43.66
N GLN A 117 0.02 -7.16 43.78
CA GLN A 117 -0.66 -6.44 42.68
C GLN A 117 0.25 -5.45 41.94
N SER A 118 1.51 -5.28 42.36
CA SER A 118 2.47 -4.34 41.74
C SER A 118 2.56 -4.49 40.21
N ALA A 119 2.57 -5.73 39.70
CA ALA A 119 2.61 -5.99 38.26
C ALA A 119 1.32 -5.54 37.55
N ALA A 120 0.15 -5.78 38.16
CA ALA A 120 -1.13 -5.34 37.61
C ALA A 120 -1.25 -3.81 37.58
N ILE A 121 -0.80 -3.15 38.65
CA ILE A 121 -0.78 -1.67 38.76
C ILE A 121 0.16 -1.07 37.71
N ARG A 122 1.38 -1.62 37.55
CA ARG A 122 2.30 -1.18 36.48
C ARG A 122 1.69 -1.37 35.10
N ASN A 123 1.08 -2.53 34.83
CA ASN A 123 0.44 -2.80 33.54
C ASN A 123 -0.71 -1.84 33.25
N ALA A 124 -1.47 -1.41 34.26
CA ALA A 124 -2.51 -0.40 34.09
C ALA A 124 -1.92 0.96 33.65
N GLY A 125 -0.84 1.41 34.31
CA GLY A 125 -0.17 2.64 33.90
C GLY A 125 0.55 2.53 32.55
N LEU A 126 1.12 1.37 32.20
CA LEU A 126 1.70 1.12 30.87
C LEU A 126 0.63 1.15 29.78
N LYS A 127 -0.55 0.60 30.07
CA LYS A 127 -1.72 0.67 29.18
C LYS A 127 -2.14 2.10 28.95
N GLU A 128 -2.21 2.93 30.00
CA GLU A 128 -2.52 4.35 29.87
C GLU A 128 -1.44 5.08 29.05
N LEU A 129 -0.15 4.85 29.36
CA LEU A 129 0.97 5.49 28.67
C LEU A 129 1.00 5.16 27.17
N PHE A 130 0.83 3.88 26.81
CA PHE A 130 0.83 3.42 25.42
C PHE A 130 -0.52 3.51 24.72
N SER A 131 -1.57 4.04 25.39
CA SER A 131 -2.86 4.34 24.75
C SER A 131 -2.80 5.55 23.80
N ALA A 132 -1.68 6.29 23.81
CA ALA A 132 -1.47 7.44 22.95
C ALA A 132 -1.79 7.12 21.49
N LYS A 133 -2.65 7.94 20.87
CA LYS A 133 -3.25 7.72 19.54
C LYS A 133 -2.24 7.46 18.42
N HIS A 134 -0.97 7.82 18.62
CA HIS A 134 0.08 7.79 17.60
C HIS A 134 1.10 6.65 17.78
N VAL A 135 0.94 5.81 18.81
CA VAL A 135 1.88 4.69 19.09
C VAL A 135 1.79 3.59 18.02
N SER A 136 0.61 3.37 17.43
CA SER A 136 0.43 2.49 16.27
C SER A 136 0.21 3.31 15.02
N VAL A 137 1.19 3.33 14.13
CA VAL A 137 1.11 4.06 12.85
C VAL A 137 0.60 3.11 11.77
N VAL A 138 -0.55 3.46 11.19
CA VAL A 138 -1.13 2.73 10.06
C VAL A 138 -0.68 3.39 8.77
N ALA A 139 -0.37 2.58 7.76
CA ALA A 139 0.00 3.04 6.44
C ALA A 139 -1.17 3.84 5.86
N PRO A 140 -0.89 4.98 5.21
CA PRO A 140 -1.92 5.67 4.43
C PRO A 140 -2.61 4.69 3.48
N PRO A 141 -3.93 4.80 3.26
CA PRO A 141 -4.60 3.96 2.28
C PRO A 141 -3.91 4.02 0.90
N GLY A 142 -3.73 2.88 0.25
CA GLY A 142 -2.99 2.78 -1.02
C GLY A 142 -1.47 2.61 -0.89
N PHE A 143 -0.92 2.64 0.33
CA PHE A 143 0.50 2.41 0.60
C PHE A 143 0.70 1.16 1.46
N THR A 144 1.88 0.57 1.33
CA THR A 144 2.41 -0.40 2.31
C THR A 144 3.77 0.10 2.78
N PHE A 145 4.05 0.00 4.07
CA PHE A 145 5.40 0.25 4.55
C PHE A 145 6.33 -0.87 4.10
N VAL A 146 7.55 -0.52 3.70
CA VAL A 146 8.64 -1.47 3.48
C VAL A 146 9.67 -1.26 4.58
N LYS A 147 9.84 -2.28 5.43
CA LYS A 147 10.87 -2.29 6.49
C LYS A 147 12.27 -2.50 5.87
N PRO A 148 13.37 -2.12 6.54
CA PRO A 148 14.73 -2.41 6.07
C PRO A 148 14.99 -3.90 5.73
N SER A 149 14.28 -4.80 6.42
CA SER A 149 14.27 -6.24 6.16
C SER A 149 13.51 -6.67 4.90
N GLN A 150 13.07 -5.73 4.05
CA GLN A 150 12.23 -5.91 2.86
C GLN A 150 10.82 -6.46 3.13
N LYS A 151 10.44 -6.64 4.40
CA LYS A 151 9.08 -7.08 4.78
C LYS A 151 8.09 -5.92 4.64
N ARG A 152 6.97 -6.21 3.99
CA ARG A 152 5.84 -5.29 3.80
C ARG A 152 4.90 -5.34 5.00
N SER A 153 4.43 -4.18 5.45
CA SER A 153 3.47 -4.06 6.55
C SER A 153 2.55 -2.87 6.33
N THR A 154 1.27 -3.00 6.65
CA THR A 154 0.32 -1.89 6.64
C THR A 154 0.31 -1.10 7.95
N HIS A 155 1.12 -1.50 8.92
CA HIS A 155 1.25 -0.80 10.20
C HIS A 155 2.65 -1.00 10.82
N PHE A 156 3.04 -0.11 11.74
CA PHE A 156 4.21 -0.27 12.59
C PHE A 156 4.03 0.47 13.93
N LEU A 157 4.84 0.12 14.93
CA LEU A 157 4.78 0.69 16.27
C LEU A 157 5.87 1.76 16.47
N ARG A 158 5.54 2.84 17.19
CA ARG A 158 6.45 3.92 17.62
C ARG A 158 6.27 4.20 19.10
N ALA A 159 7.18 3.69 19.93
CA ALA A 159 7.12 3.92 21.38
C ALA A 159 7.44 5.37 21.77
N GLU A 160 8.22 6.10 20.96
CA GLU A 160 8.59 7.51 21.24
C GLU A 160 7.37 8.44 21.30
N GLU A 161 6.29 8.12 20.58
CA GLU A 161 5.05 8.91 20.57
C GLU A 161 4.29 8.82 21.91
N ALA A 162 4.63 7.86 22.77
CA ALA A 162 4.13 7.80 24.15
C ALA A 162 4.96 8.68 25.13
N LEU A 163 6.13 9.18 24.71
CA LEU A 163 7.11 9.86 25.57
C LEU A 163 7.02 11.38 25.45
N THR A 164 5.80 11.93 25.42
CA THR A 164 5.55 13.36 25.24
C THR A 164 5.79 14.18 26.51
N GLU A 165 5.60 13.58 27.67
CA GLU A 165 5.65 14.23 28.98
C GLU A 165 6.68 13.55 29.90
N VAL A 166 7.34 14.33 30.75
CA VAL A 166 8.42 13.86 31.64
C VAL A 166 7.92 12.82 32.63
N GLU A 167 6.70 12.99 33.13
CA GLU A 167 6.07 12.11 34.10
C GLU A 167 5.84 10.70 33.53
N GLY A 168 5.46 10.62 32.25
CA GLY A 168 5.32 9.34 31.53
C GLY A 168 6.68 8.66 31.30
N VAL A 169 7.72 9.43 30.96
CA VAL A 169 9.09 8.92 30.83
C VAL A 169 9.59 8.33 32.16
N GLN A 170 9.36 9.03 33.27
CA GLN A 170 9.78 8.55 34.59
C GLN A 170 8.93 7.38 35.08
N PHE A 171 7.63 7.35 34.78
CA PHE A 171 6.79 6.18 35.05
C PHE A 171 7.29 4.94 34.31
N LEU A 172 7.69 5.09 33.04
CA LEU A 172 8.25 3.99 32.25
C LEU A 172 9.59 3.50 32.82
N ALA A 173 10.44 4.42 33.30
CA ALA A 173 11.66 4.07 34.02
C ALA A 173 11.36 3.32 35.34
N PHE A 174 10.36 3.75 36.11
CA PHE A 174 9.88 3.03 37.29
C PHE A 174 9.43 1.60 36.95
N ALA A 175 8.70 1.42 35.83
CA ALA A 175 8.25 0.10 35.39
C ALA A 175 9.42 -0.83 35.01
N LEU A 176 10.54 -0.28 34.55
CA LEU A 176 11.74 -1.03 34.18
C LEU A 176 12.59 -1.49 35.38
N LEU A 177 12.37 -0.95 36.59
CA LEU A 177 13.13 -1.34 37.78
C LEU A 177 13.02 -2.83 38.12
N GLU A 178 11.84 -3.44 37.90
CA GLU A 178 11.64 -4.88 38.10
C GLU A 178 12.56 -5.70 37.17
N LYS A 179 12.62 -5.32 35.88
CA LYS A 179 13.45 -6.00 34.88
C LYS A 179 14.92 -5.87 35.23
N LEU A 180 15.32 -4.67 35.65
CA LEU A 180 16.69 -4.39 36.08
C LEU A 180 17.09 -5.21 37.34
N CYS A 181 16.19 -5.32 38.31
CA CYS A 181 16.38 -6.17 39.49
C CYS A 181 16.47 -7.65 39.15
N ASN A 182 15.62 -8.14 38.25
CA ASN A 182 15.68 -9.54 37.80
C ASN A 182 17.01 -9.85 37.11
N ARG A 183 17.51 -8.92 36.31
CA ARG A 183 18.84 -8.99 35.71
C ARG A 183 19.95 -8.98 36.74
N ALA A 184 19.88 -8.11 37.75
CA ALA A 184 20.85 -8.10 38.85
C ALA A 184 20.87 -9.43 39.62
N ARG A 185 19.70 -10.04 39.89
CA ARG A 185 19.59 -11.35 40.56
C ARG A 185 20.17 -12.50 39.73
N LYS A 186 19.99 -12.47 38.41
CA LYS A 186 20.46 -13.55 37.51
C LYS A 186 21.93 -13.46 37.17
N VAL A 187 22.42 -12.26 36.86
CA VAL A 187 23.77 -12.09 36.30
C VAL A 187 24.77 -11.55 37.34
N GLY A 188 24.31 -10.82 38.36
CA GLY A 188 25.12 -10.38 39.50
C GLY A 188 26.19 -9.32 39.23
N ALA A 189 26.50 -9.02 37.97
CA ALA A 189 27.51 -8.04 37.58
C ALA A 189 26.97 -6.60 37.58
N LYS A 190 27.86 -5.62 37.82
CA LYS A 190 27.51 -4.19 37.81
C LYS A 190 27.21 -3.72 36.38
N LEU A 191 26.27 -2.78 36.28
CA LEU A 191 25.87 -2.19 35.01
C LEU A 191 26.86 -1.09 34.58
N ASP A 192 27.47 -1.24 33.41
CA ASP A 192 28.40 -0.27 32.83
C ASP A 192 27.74 0.55 31.71
N VAL A 193 26.81 -0.05 30.97
CA VAL A 193 26.19 0.57 29.79
C VAL A 193 24.71 0.20 29.65
N ILE A 194 23.90 1.20 29.32
CA ILE A 194 22.51 1.05 28.86
C ILE A 194 22.49 1.31 27.35
N PHE A 195 22.09 0.33 26.58
CA PHE A 195 21.92 0.48 25.13
C PHE A 195 20.48 0.88 24.81
N VAL A 196 20.31 1.76 23.82
CA VAL A 196 19.01 2.10 23.24
C VAL A 196 19.06 1.89 21.73
N ASP A 197 17.99 1.34 21.15
CA ASP A 197 17.89 1.13 19.70
C ASP A 197 17.72 2.44 18.91
N THR A 198 17.08 3.45 19.51
CA THR A 198 16.89 4.77 18.93
C THR A 198 17.07 5.86 19.98
N MET A 199 17.57 7.02 19.56
CA MET A 199 17.62 8.20 20.43
C MET A 199 16.24 8.68 20.89
N GLY A 200 15.15 8.30 20.20
CA GLY A 200 13.77 8.62 20.58
C GLY A 200 13.37 8.12 21.98
N ILE A 201 14.05 7.09 22.52
CA ILE A 201 13.80 6.56 23.87
C ILE A 201 14.92 6.86 24.87
N ALA A 202 15.92 7.68 24.50
CA ALA A 202 17.08 7.95 25.36
C ALA A 202 16.68 8.60 26.71
N ALA A 203 15.61 9.40 26.72
CA ALA A 203 15.08 10.00 27.94
C ALA A 203 14.70 8.95 28.99
N VAL A 204 14.15 7.81 28.57
CA VAL A 204 13.80 6.68 29.45
C VAL A 204 15.06 6.04 30.02
N ALA A 205 16.09 5.84 29.19
CA ALA A 205 17.37 5.29 29.64
C ALA A 205 18.06 6.21 30.67
N TYR A 206 18.03 7.53 30.47
CA TYR A 206 18.56 8.49 31.44
C TYR A 206 17.75 8.51 32.73
N ALA A 207 16.42 8.49 32.67
CA ALA A 207 15.56 8.42 33.85
C ALA A 207 15.80 7.12 34.64
N LEU A 208 15.88 5.98 33.96
CA LEU A 208 16.20 4.69 34.57
C LEU A 208 17.59 4.69 35.21
N ARG A 209 18.60 5.24 34.52
CA ARG A 209 19.95 5.40 35.06
C ARG A 209 19.93 6.19 36.36
N ASP A 210 19.25 7.33 36.37
CA ASP A 210 19.24 8.21 37.52
C ASP A 210 18.51 7.56 38.71
N MET A 211 17.37 6.87 38.47
CA MET A 211 16.71 6.06 39.50
C MET A 211 17.60 4.92 40.02
N TYR A 212 18.28 4.21 39.12
CA TYR A 212 19.18 3.11 39.48
C TYR A 212 20.36 3.59 40.34
N CYS A 213 20.99 4.70 39.96
CA CYS A 213 22.11 5.25 40.73
C CYS A 213 21.70 5.72 42.11
N THR A 214 20.55 6.38 42.23
CA THR A 214 20.01 6.84 43.52
C THR A 214 19.63 5.65 44.41
N LEU A 215 18.87 4.70 43.87
CA LEU A 215 18.37 3.55 44.62
C LEU A 215 19.48 2.60 45.06
N PHE A 216 20.53 2.39 44.27
CA PHE A 216 21.56 1.38 44.57
C PHE A 216 22.90 1.96 45.03
N ASP A 217 23.04 3.28 45.09
CA ASP A 217 24.30 4.00 45.38
C ASP A 217 25.48 3.48 44.51
N VAL A 218 25.26 3.49 43.19
CA VAL A 218 26.18 2.92 42.18
C VAL A 218 26.64 3.96 41.17
N PRO A 219 27.83 3.77 40.55
CA PRO A 219 28.31 4.64 39.47
C PRO A 219 27.32 4.73 38.31
N LYS A 220 27.34 5.87 37.61
CA LYS A 220 26.45 6.15 36.47
C LYS A 220 26.86 5.33 35.24
N PRO A 221 26.06 4.35 34.77
CA PRO A 221 26.33 3.69 33.50
C PRO A 221 26.20 4.66 32.32
N ARG A 222 26.93 4.37 31.25
CA ARG A 222 26.84 5.12 29.99
C ARG A 222 25.51 4.81 29.30
N VAL A 223 24.94 5.78 28.59
CA VAL A 223 23.81 5.52 27.68
C VAL A 223 24.34 5.62 26.24
N VAL A 224 24.12 4.59 25.44
CA VAL A 224 24.65 4.48 24.07
C VAL A 224 23.54 4.06 23.12
N THR A 225 23.37 4.79 22.02
CA THR A 225 22.47 4.37 20.93
C THR A 225 23.19 3.44 19.96
N PHE A 226 22.46 2.47 19.42
CA PHE A 226 22.96 1.61 18.35
C PHE A 226 22.17 1.71 17.03
N HIS A 227 21.33 2.73 16.87
CA HIS A 227 20.70 3.05 15.59
C HIS A 227 19.97 1.86 14.92
N SER A 228 19.24 1.07 15.73
CA SER A 228 18.39 -0.04 15.31
C SER A 228 19.14 -1.11 14.50
N HIS A 229 18.58 -1.57 13.37
CA HIS A 229 19.18 -2.64 12.57
C HIS A 229 20.50 -2.24 11.88
N ASP A 230 20.68 -0.96 11.51
CA ASP A 230 21.85 -0.52 10.74
C ASP A 230 23.12 -0.38 11.61
N GLY A 231 22.95 -0.15 12.90
CA GLY A 231 24.06 0.02 13.84
C GLY A 231 24.34 -1.20 14.70
N ILE A 232 23.46 -2.22 14.73
CA ILE A 232 23.71 -3.46 15.50
C ILE A 232 25.04 -4.09 15.13
N ASP A 233 25.44 -4.01 13.85
CA ASP A 233 26.69 -4.58 13.35
C ASP A 233 27.97 -3.86 13.78
N LYS A 234 27.84 -2.63 14.25
CA LYS A 234 28.96 -1.75 14.62
C LYS A 234 29.19 -1.71 16.13
N ILE A 235 28.45 -2.48 16.92
CA ILE A 235 28.56 -2.49 18.37
C ILE A 235 29.67 -3.43 18.81
N ASP A 236 30.58 -2.91 19.63
CA ASP A 236 31.50 -3.73 20.41
C ASP A 236 30.74 -4.42 21.54
N ALA A 237 30.75 -5.75 21.55
CA ALA A 237 30.03 -6.52 22.56
C ALA A 237 30.52 -6.15 23.97
N PRO A 238 29.63 -5.72 24.89
CA PRO A 238 30.00 -5.42 26.27
C PRO A 238 30.49 -6.69 26.99
N LEU A 239 31.17 -6.50 28.12
CA LEU A 239 31.48 -7.60 29.02
C LEU A 239 30.18 -8.28 29.44
N HIS A 240 30.20 -9.62 29.54
CA HIS A 240 29.02 -10.39 29.89
C HIS A 240 28.43 -9.90 31.21
N GLY A 241 27.14 -9.56 31.20
CA GLY A 241 26.47 -9.09 32.40
C GLY A 241 26.78 -7.66 32.80
N THR A 242 27.37 -6.83 31.94
CA THR A 242 27.57 -5.39 32.24
C THR A 242 26.67 -4.46 31.43
N SER A 243 25.73 -5.02 30.65
CA SER A 243 24.81 -4.26 29.81
C SER A 243 23.34 -4.38 30.22
N PHE A 244 22.54 -3.41 29.76
CA PHE A 244 21.09 -3.48 29.77
C PHE A 244 20.55 -2.76 28.53
N THR A 245 19.80 -3.46 27.68
CA THR A 245 19.39 -2.97 26.36
C THR A 245 17.90 -2.70 26.33
N LEU A 246 17.53 -1.49 25.92
CA LEU A 246 16.16 -1.08 25.67
C LEU A 246 15.91 -1.03 24.16
N ILE A 247 14.88 -1.74 23.71
CA ILE A 247 14.39 -1.68 22.34
C ILE A 247 13.05 -0.96 22.36
N SER A 248 12.91 0.13 21.61
CA SER A 248 11.75 1.01 21.61
C SER A 248 10.45 0.27 21.30
N ALA A 249 10.32 -0.30 20.10
CA ALA A 249 9.18 -1.10 19.73
C ALA A 249 9.53 -2.15 18.68
N SER A 250 8.89 -3.32 18.75
CA SER A 250 9.04 -4.34 17.73
C SER A 250 7.74 -5.11 17.50
N SER A 251 7.12 -4.90 16.33
CA SER A 251 5.93 -5.65 15.89
C SER A 251 6.13 -7.17 15.81
N SER A 252 7.37 -7.66 15.78
CA SER A 252 7.67 -9.08 15.63
C SER A 252 8.74 -9.60 16.59
N MET A 253 9.28 -8.75 17.47
CA MET A 253 10.40 -9.06 18.39
C MET A 253 11.70 -9.49 17.70
N ASN A 254 11.88 -9.24 16.39
CA ASN A 254 13.09 -9.66 15.66
C ASN A 254 14.36 -8.98 16.19
N LEU A 255 14.35 -7.66 16.39
CA LEU A 255 15.53 -6.92 16.84
C LEU A 255 16.05 -7.43 18.19
N GLU A 256 15.15 -7.85 19.09
CA GLU A 256 15.53 -8.44 20.37
C GLU A 256 16.24 -9.79 20.20
N ARG A 257 15.73 -10.65 19.31
CA ARG A 257 16.36 -11.94 19.01
C ARG A 257 17.71 -11.75 18.32
N ASP A 258 17.80 -10.83 17.37
CA ASP A 258 19.04 -10.48 16.68
C ASP A 258 20.08 -9.96 17.69
N TRP A 259 19.66 -9.13 18.64
CA TRP A 259 20.50 -8.66 19.75
C TRP A 259 21.02 -9.79 20.63
N LYS A 260 20.12 -10.65 21.13
CA LYS A 260 20.46 -11.82 21.96
C LYS A 260 21.47 -12.72 21.24
N GLN A 261 21.28 -12.95 19.94
CA GLN A 261 22.19 -13.76 19.13
C GLN A 261 23.56 -13.11 18.92
N LYS A 262 23.60 -11.80 18.66
CA LYS A 262 24.84 -11.07 18.37
C LYS A 262 25.69 -10.87 19.62
N VAL A 263 25.09 -10.34 20.69
CA VAL A 263 25.79 -9.98 21.93
C VAL A 263 26.00 -11.19 22.83
N LYS A 264 25.19 -12.26 22.65
CA LYS A 264 25.21 -13.46 23.51
C LYS A 264 25.01 -13.12 24.99
N CYS A 265 24.13 -12.16 25.27
CA CYS A 265 23.75 -11.73 26.62
C CYS A 265 22.67 -12.64 27.21
N ASP A 266 22.46 -12.53 28.53
CA ASP A 266 21.31 -13.18 29.18
C ASP A 266 19.99 -12.56 28.70
N ALA A 267 18.91 -13.33 28.70
CA ALA A 267 17.60 -12.84 28.26
C ALA A 267 17.06 -11.69 29.12
N THR A 268 17.52 -11.56 30.37
CA THR A 268 17.16 -10.45 31.27
C THR A 268 17.92 -9.16 30.99
N GLU A 269 18.96 -9.19 30.15
CA GLU A 269 19.74 -8.00 29.77
C GLU A 269 19.10 -7.20 28.64
N VAL A 270 18.00 -7.65 28.05
CA VAL A 270 17.30 -6.92 26.96
C VAL A 270 15.81 -6.87 27.23
N VAL A 271 15.20 -5.71 26.95
CA VAL A 271 13.77 -5.47 27.09
C VAL A 271 13.27 -4.67 25.90
N THR A 272 12.32 -5.24 25.14
CA THR A 272 11.51 -4.46 24.20
C THR A 272 10.38 -3.76 24.96
N LEU A 273 10.27 -2.43 24.85
CA LEU A 273 9.27 -1.65 25.59
C LEU A 273 7.85 -1.92 25.09
N LEU A 274 7.68 -2.07 23.78
CA LEU A 274 6.37 -2.23 23.16
C LEU A 274 6.34 -3.26 22.02
N THR A 275 5.34 -4.13 22.03
CA THR A 275 5.08 -5.11 20.95
C THR A 275 3.59 -5.31 20.67
N LEU A 276 3.26 -6.25 19.78
CA LEU A 276 1.89 -6.69 19.52
C LEU A 276 1.61 -8.03 20.22
N LEU A 277 0.37 -8.26 20.65
CA LEU A 277 -0.03 -9.48 21.36
C LEU A 277 0.15 -10.76 20.54
N ASP A 278 0.09 -10.68 19.21
CA ASP A 278 0.28 -11.78 18.27
C ASP A 278 1.76 -12.02 17.91
N ALA A 279 2.68 -11.17 18.39
CA ALA A 279 4.10 -11.33 18.13
C ALA A 279 4.65 -12.57 18.85
N LYS A 280 5.56 -13.28 18.16
CA LYS A 280 6.33 -14.35 18.79
C LYS A 280 7.20 -13.77 19.91
N ASP A 281 7.10 -14.37 21.10
CA ASP A 281 7.80 -13.95 22.32
C ASP A 281 7.27 -12.64 22.93
N ALA A 282 6.01 -12.25 22.63
CA ALA A 282 5.39 -11.02 23.13
C ALA A 282 5.43 -10.87 24.66
N GLN A 283 5.44 -11.99 25.40
CA GLN A 283 5.52 -12.00 26.86
C GLN A 283 6.86 -11.50 27.43
N ASP A 284 7.91 -11.46 26.61
CA ASP A 284 9.23 -10.98 27.02
C ASP A 284 9.31 -9.45 27.03
N ALA A 285 8.46 -8.79 26.23
CA ALA A 285 8.33 -7.34 26.19
C ALA A 285 7.81 -6.74 27.51
N LEU A 286 7.97 -5.43 27.67
CA LEU A 286 7.41 -4.69 28.81
C LEU A 286 5.91 -4.52 28.68
N PHE A 287 5.40 -4.26 27.46
CA PHE A 287 3.98 -4.14 27.18
C PHE A 287 3.62 -4.61 25.76
N ALA A 288 2.41 -5.16 25.59
CA ALA A 288 1.92 -5.66 24.31
C ALA A 288 0.50 -5.12 24.02
N LEU A 289 0.31 -4.58 22.82
CA LEU A 289 -0.98 -4.04 22.35
C LEU A 289 -1.72 -5.06 21.46
N PRO A 290 -3.07 -5.05 21.44
CA PRO A 290 -3.81 -5.77 20.42
C PRO A 290 -3.49 -5.21 19.03
N ALA A 291 -3.50 -6.07 18.01
CA ALA A 291 -3.38 -5.61 16.63
C ALA A 291 -4.55 -4.66 16.27
N PRO A 292 -4.32 -3.58 15.50
CA PRO A 292 -5.37 -2.65 15.10
C PRO A 292 -6.51 -3.36 14.36
N ALA A 293 -7.77 -3.06 14.73
CA ALA A 293 -8.95 -3.57 14.02
C ALA A 293 -9.05 -2.96 12.61
N GLY A 294 -9.38 -3.79 11.60
CA GLY A 294 -9.47 -3.37 10.18
C GLY A 294 -8.35 -3.91 9.27
N LEU A 295 -7.54 -4.85 9.77
CA LEU A 295 -6.57 -5.59 8.97
C LEU A 295 -7.31 -6.67 8.18
N ASP A 296 -7.66 -6.38 6.92
CA ASP A 296 -7.98 -7.43 5.97
C ASP A 296 -6.73 -8.31 5.77
N ASP A 297 -6.79 -9.58 6.21
CA ASP A 297 -5.83 -10.63 5.88
C ASP A 297 -5.85 -10.98 4.37
N LYS A 298 -6.72 -10.32 3.59
CA LYS A 298 -6.79 -10.44 2.14
C LYS A 298 -6.18 -9.19 1.51
N PRO A 299 -4.95 -9.25 0.96
CA PRO A 299 -4.42 -8.19 0.14
C PRO A 299 -5.22 -8.16 -1.17
N HIS A 300 -6.37 -7.48 -1.18
CA HIS A 300 -7.19 -7.34 -2.38
C HIS A 300 -6.52 -6.47 -3.46
N HIS A 301 -5.42 -5.78 -3.14
CA HIS A 301 -4.64 -5.02 -4.11
C HIS A 301 -3.15 -5.38 -4.03
N ARG A 302 -2.63 -6.10 -5.04
CA ARG A 302 -1.20 -6.47 -5.13
C ARG A 302 -0.29 -5.28 -5.49
N HIS A 303 -0.86 -4.13 -5.82
CA HIS A 303 -0.17 -2.94 -6.30
C HIS A 303 -0.30 -1.73 -5.36
N LEU A 304 -0.12 -1.94 -4.05
CA LEU A 304 0.10 -0.84 -3.10
C LEU A 304 1.48 -0.21 -3.36
N LYS A 305 1.58 1.12 -3.24
CA LYS A 305 2.86 1.83 -3.40
C LYS A 305 3.73 1.56 -2.16
N ASP A 306 4.96 1.13 -2.39
CA ASP A 306 5.94 0.91 -1.33
C ASP A 306 6.33 2.27 -0.72
N LEU A 307 6.11 2.40 0.59
CA LEU A 307 6.60 3.51 1.39
C LEU A 307 7.85 3.02 2.15
N PRO A 308 9.07 3.28 1.64
CA PRO A 308 10.28 2.89 2.35
C PRO A 308 10.36 3.70 3.63
N ILE A 309 10.41 2.98 4.75
CA ILE A 309 10.66 3.57 6.06
C ILE A 309 12.18 3.77 6.18
N VAL A 310 12.65 5.02 6.20
CA VAL A 310 14.09 5.36 6.26
C VAL A 310 14.41 6.21 7.49
N GLY A 311 15.48 5.85 8.20
CA GLY A 311 16.01 6.61 9.35
C GLY A 311 15.32 6.31 10.69
N GLU A 312 15.90 6.80 11.79
CA GLU A 312 15.49 6.48 13.17
C GLU A 312 14.14 7.07 13.61
N ARG A 313 13.63 8.08 12.90
CA ARG A 313 12.46 8.88 13.31
C ARG A 313 11.17 8.53 12.57
N PHE A 314 11.24 7.69 11.53
CA PHE A 314 10.09 7.10 10.85
C PHE A 314 8.89 8.06 10.58
N ALA A 315 9.14 9.33 10.25
CA ALA A 315 8.10 10.35 10.12
C ALA A 315 7.70 10.58 8.64
N PRO A 316 6.43 10.33 8.24
CA PRO A 316 5.85 10.97 7.08
C PRO A 316 5.40 12.38 7.45
N GLU A 317 5.90 13.38 6.75
CA GLU A 317 5.37 14.74 6.80
C GLU A 317 3.92 14.72 6.25
N ASP A 318 2.96 15.38 6.92
CA ASP A 318 1.56 15.48 6.46
C ASP A 318 1.47 16.38 5.21
N LEU A 319 1.96 15.87 4.09
CA LEU A 319 1.83 16.51 2.79
C LEU A 319 0.45 16.17 2.24
N LEU A 320 -0.38 17.20 2.05
CA LEU A 320 -1.65 17.06 1.33
C LEU A 320 -1.43 16.35 0.00
N PRO A 321 -2.36 15.50 -0.46
CA PRO A 321 -2.20 14.83 -1.75
C PRO A 321 -1.97 15.82 -2.88
N LYS A 322 -1.02 15.52 -3.76
CA LYS A 322 -0.84 16.24 -5.02
C LYS A 322 -1.92 15.82 -6.00
N SER A 323 -2.68 16.80 -6.48
CA SER A 323 -3.77 16.57 -7.43
C SER A 323 -3.32 16.87 -8.86
N VAL A 324 -3.45 15.88 -9.77
CA VAL A 324 -2.97 15.97 -11.16
C VAL A 324 -4.13 16.07 -12.14
N LEU A 325 -4.12 17.13 -12.95
CA LEU A 325 -5.10 17.37 -13.99
C LEU A 325 -4.53 16.99 -15.37
N LEU A 326 -5.17 16.07 -16.06
CA LEU A 326 -4.74 15.62 -17.38
C LEU A 326 -5.01 16.73 -18.40
N ARG A 327 -3.98 17.05 -19.18
CA ARG A 327 -3.98 18.13 -20.17
C ARG A 327 -3.50 17.63 -21.51
N LYS A 328 -4.21 17.98 -22.60
CA LYS A 328 -3.84 17.62 -23.99
C LYS A 328 -2.40 18.01 -24.31
N LYS A 329 -1.97 19.22 -23.92
CA LYS A 329 -0.63 19.73 -24.23
C LYS A 329 0.49 18.91 -23.58
N GLU A 330 0.30 18.47 -22.35
CA GLU A 330 1.35 17.84 -21.55
C GLU A 330 1.32 16.31 -21.63
N HIS A 331 0.13 15.71 -21.64
CA HIS A 331 -0.03 14.27 -21.44
C HIS A 331 -0.30 13.50 -22.73
N ARG A 332 -0.77 14.15 -23.80
CA ARG A 332 -1.11 13.48 -25.07
C ARG A 332 0.14 12.87 -25.70
N LEU A 333 0.01 11.62 -26.14
CA LEU A 333 0.99 10.94 -26.97
C LEU A 333 0.45 10.81 -28.41
N PRO A 334 1.03 11.52 -29.41
CA PRO A 334 0.60 11.41 -30.81
C PRO A 334 0.67 9.96 -31.32
N GLU A 335 1.72 9.24 -30.96
CA GLU A 335 1.96 7.83 -31.33
C GLU A 335 0.81 6.91 -30.92
N VAL A 336 0.11 7.22 -29.81
CA VAL A 336 -1.05 6.45 -29.34
C VAL A 336 -2.29 6.77 -30.15
N SER A 337 -2.46 8.03 -30.55
CA SER A 337 -3.54 8.45 -31.46
C SER A 337 -3.38 7.77 -32.82
N ASP A 338 -2.15 7.72 -33.34
CA ASP A 338 -1.84 7.03 -34.61
C ASP A 338 -2.07 5.51 -34.49
N PHE A 339 -1.68 4.89 -33.38
CA PHE A 339 -1.96 3.49 -33.09
C PHE A 339 -3.46 3.19 -33.05
N CYS A 340 -4.24 4.03 -32.37
CA CYS A 340 -5.69 3.88 -32.30
C CYS A 340 -6.37 4.13 -33.66
N LYS A 341 -5.84 5.04 -34.47
CA LYS A 341 -6.31 5.26 -35.84
C LYS A 341 -6.07 4.05 -36.73
N ALA A 342 -4.90 3.42 -36.62
CA ALA A 342 -4.55 2.24 -37.41
C ALA A 342 -5.34 0.99 -37.02
N PHE A 343 -5.60 0.77 -35.72
CA PHE A 343 -6.08 -0.52 -35.22
C PHE A 343 -7.38 -0.48 -34.41
N GLY A 344 -7.85 0.72 -34.04
CA GLY A 344 -9.01 0.89 -33.17
C GLY A 344 -10.35 0.60 -33.85
N LEU A 345 -10.45 0.80 -35.17
CA LEU A 345 -11.71 0.70 -35.91
C LEU A 345 -11.84 -0.54 -36.80
N ASN A 346 -10.74 -1.24 -37.10
CA ASN A 346 -10.73 -2.45 -37.94
C ASN A 346 -10.93 -3.76 -37.15
N GLY A 347 -11.21 -3.65 -35.85
CA GLY A 347 -11.36 -4.78 -34.94
C GLY A 347 -10.07 -5.58 -34.73
N ALA A 348 -8.89 -4.99 -34.97
CA ALA A 348 -7.62 -5.60 -34.59
C ALA A 348 -7.35 -5.42 -33.09
N LEU A 349 -7.76 -4.29 -32.51
CA LEU A 349 -7.62 -4.02 -31.09
C LEU A 349 -8.83 -4.54 -30.29
N ALA A 350 -8.57 -5.32 -29.23
CA ALA A 350 -9.58 -5.87 -28.35
C ALA A 350 -9.16 -5.81 -26.87
N VAL A 351 -10.14 -5.94 -25.97
CA VAL A 351 -9.94 -5.97 -24.52
C VAL A 351 -10.35 -7.34 -23.98
N GLN A 352 -9.58 -7.88 -23.01
CA GLN A 352 -9.79 -9.23 -22.46
C GLN A 352 -9.85 -10.31 -23.54
N ALA A 353 -8.93 -10.25 -24.51
CA ALA A 353 -8.86 -11.24 -25.58
C ALA A 353 -7.64 -12.16 -25.44
N ARG A 354 -7.73 -13.35 -26.03
CA ARG A 354 -6.62 -14.31 -26.13
C ARG A 354 -6.39 -14.70 -27.58
N GLY A 355 -5.20 -15.24 -27.86
CA GLY A 355 -4.89 -15.82 -29.16
C GLY A 355 -5.80 -17.00 -29.52
N PRO A 356 -5.68 -17.53 -30.74
CA PRO A 356 -6.58 -18.57 -31.26
C PRO A 356 -6.56 -19.89 -30.46
N ILE A 357 -5.52 -20.11 -29.66
CA ILE A 357 -5.39 -21.28 -28.80
C ILE A 357 -6.18 -21.05 -27.49
N PRO A 358 -7.10 -21.95 -27.09
CA PRO A 358 -7.90 -21.77 -25.87
C PRO A 358 -7.08 -21.61 -24.58
N THR A 359 -5.90 -22.22 -24.50
CA THR A 359 -4.98 -22.12 -23.35
C THR A 359 -4.11 -20.86 -23.37
N ALA A 360 -4.22 -20.01 -24.40
CA ALA A 360 -3.45 -18.78 -24.47
C ALA A 360 -3.83 -17.82 -23.34
N LYS A 361 -2.82 -17.15 -22.78
CA LYS A 361 -3.01 -16.13 -21.75
C LYS A 361 -3.91 -15.00 -22.28
N VAL A 362 -4.97 -14.71 -21.54
CA VAL A 362 -5.84 -13.55 -21.77
C VAL A 362 -5.03 -12.27 -21.55
N ARG A 363 -5.17 -11.32 -22.47
CA ARG A 363 -4.50 -10.03 -22.43
C ARG A 363 -5.53 -8.94 -22.16
N PRO A 364 -5.27 -8.03 -21.21
CA PRO A 364 -6.16 -6.91 -20.94
C PRO A 364 -6.28 -6.01 -22.18
N ILE A 365 -5.18 -5.74 -22.87
CA ILE A 365 -5.17 -5.11 -24.20
C ILE A 365 -4.52 -6.09 -25.18
N TYR A 366 -5.26 -6.48 -26.20
CA TYR A 366 -4.86 -7.45 -27.22
C TYR A 366 -4.90 -6.81 -28.60
N LEU A 367 -3.90 -7.11 -29.42
CA LEU A 367 -3.87 -6.75 -30.83
C LEU A 367 -3.74 -8.01 -31.68
N ASP A 368 -4.69 -8.19 -32.60
CA ASP A 368 -4.66 -9.26 -33.59
C ASP A 368 -3.63 -8.93 -34.68
N GLY A 369 -2.45 -9.57 -34.57
CA GLY A 369 -1.37 -9.37 -35.52
C GLY A 369 -1.72 -9.74 -36.97
N ARG A 370 -2.73 -10.58 -37.20
CA ARG A 370 -3.13 -11.02 -38.55
C ARG A 370 -3.68 -9.87 -39.39
N LYS A 371 -4.21 -8.83 -38.74
CA LYS A 371 -4.75 -7.63 -39.37
C LYS A 371 -3.72 -6.53 -39.60
N LEU A 372 -2.44 -6.74 -39.23
CA LEU A 372 -1.39 -5.74 -39.45
C LEU A 372 -1.21 -5.44 -40.95
N LEU A 373 -1.21 -6.47 -41.80
CA LEU A 373 -1.03 -6.32 -43.26
C LEU A 373 -2.23 -5.67 -43.98
N ASP A 374 -3.36 -5.52 -43.29
CA ASP A 374 -4.53 -4.80 -43.79
C ASP A 374 -4.34 -3.27 -43.68
N ASP A 375 -3.47 -2.81 -42.77
CA ASP A 375 -3.12 -1.40 -42.64
C ASP A 375 -2.11 -0.98 -43.72
N LEU A 376 -2.46 0.03 -44.51
CA LEU A 376 -1.62 0.55 -45.58
C LEU A 376 -0.32 1.18 -45.04
N GLY A 377 -0.37 1.80 -43.86
CA GLY A 377 0.79 2.40 -43.21
C GLY A 377 1.82 1.35 -42.82
N PHE A 378 1.36 0.26 -42.22
CA PHE A 378 2.17 -0.90 -41.86
C PHE A 378 2.75 -1.57 -43.10
N LYS A 379 1.96 -1.77 -44.15
CA LYS A 379 2.43 -2.37 -45.40
C LYS A 379 3.52 -1.54 -46.07
N HIS A 380 3.35 -0.22 -46.10
CA HIS A 380 4.38 0.70 -46.59
C HIS A 380 5.65 0.66 -45.74
N PHE A 381 5.51 0.63 -44.40
CA PHE A 381 6.64 0.47 -43.48
C PHE A 381 7.39 -0.84 -43.73
N ALA A 382 6.66 -1.96 -43.85
CA ALA A 382 7.22 -3.28 -44.14
C ALA A 382 7.99 -3.27 -45.45
N ASP A 383 7.38 -2.79 -46.53
CA ASP A 383 8.00 -2.75 -47.85
C ASP A 383 9.24 -1.86 -47.86
N LYS A 384 9.21 -0.72 -47.16
CA LYS A 384 10.36 0.19 -47.02
C LYS A 384 11.51 -0.46 -46.26
N LEU A 385 11.24 -1.08 -45.11
CA LEU A 385 12.24 -1.79 -44.30
C LEU A 385 12.91 -2.91 -45.12
N VAL A 386 12.08 -3.69 -45.79
CA VAL A 386 12.51 -4.82 -46.61
C VAL A 386 13.33 -4.37 -47.83
N SER A 387 12.92 -3.28 -48.48
CA SER A 387 13.54 -2.82 -49.74
C SER A 387 14.76 -1.94 -49.53
N GLN A 388 14.84 -1.20 -48.42
CA GLN A 388 15.84 -0.14 -48.23
C GLN A 388 16.78 -0.37 -47.03
N GLN A 389 16.38 -1.20 -46.06
CA GLN A 389 17.07 -1.29 -44.77
C GLN A 389 17.50 -2.73 -44.41
N THR A 390 17.08 -3.73 -45.17
CA THR A 390 17.49 -5.13 -45.00
C THR A 390 18.78 -5.39 -45.79
N PRO A 391 19.82 -6.00 -45.21
CA PRO A 391 21.06 -6.31 -45.92
C PRO A 391 20.84 -7.18 -47.16
N ALA A 392 21.55 -6.88 -48.26
CA ALA A 392 21.51 -7.70 -49.48
C ALA A 392 22.02 -9.14 -49.25
N SER A 393 22.87 -9.34 -48.22
CA SER A 393 23.38 -10.64 -47.81
C SER A 393 22.34 -11.51 -47.09
N VAL A 394 21.10 -11.07 -46.92
CA VAL A 394 20.08 -11.83 -46.19
C VAL A 394 19.90 -13.23 -46.81
N SER A 395 19.94 -14.29 -45.99
CA SER A 395 19.81 -15.69 -46.45
C SER A 395 18.55 -16.38 -45.92
N ALA A 396 18.04 -15.93 -44.78
CA ALA A 396 16.86 -16.50 -44.14
C ALA A 396 16.03 -15.45 -43.41
N ILE A 397 14.75 -15.78 -43.19
CA ILE A 397 13.85 -15.03 -42.32
C ILE A 397 13.48 -15.92 -41.14
N VAL A 398 13.83 -15.49 -39.94
CA VAL A 398 13.40 -16.11 -38.69
C VAL A 398 12.13 -15.43 -38.23
N TYR A 399 11.10 -16.17 -37.83
CA TYR A 399 9.86 -15.58 -37.33
C TYR A 399 9.42 -16.18 -36.00
N GLN A 400 8.81 -15.38 -35.14
CA GLN A 400 8.16 -15.87 -33.92
C GLN A 400 7.07 -16.88 -34.32
N ASN A 401 7.01 -18.03 -33.67
CA ASN A 401 6.09 -19.12 -34.02
C ASN A 401 4.63 -18.80 -33.66
N ASP A 402 4.05 -17.92 -34.47
CA ASP A 402 2.65 -17.57 -34.51
C ASP A 402 2.21 -17.24 -35.94
N GLU A 403 0.92 -17.41 -36.21
CA GLU A 403 0.33 -17.25 -37.55
C GLU A 403 0.60 -15.86 -38.14
N ALA A 404 0.46 -14.80 -37.35
CA ALA A 404 0.63 -13.43 -37.81
C ALA A 404 2.08 -13.13 -38.23
N SER A 405 3.05 -13.55 -37.41
CA SER A 405 4.47 -13.39 -37.71
C SER A 405 4.87 -14.21 -38.94
N SER A 406 4.29 -15.39 -39.15
CA SER A 406 4.50 -16.22 -40.34
C SER A 406 4.00 -15.52 -41.61
N GLU A 407 2.80 -14.95 -41.60
CA GLU A 407 2.24 -14.25 -42.76
C GLU A 407 3.04 -12.98 -43.12
N ILE A 408 3.49 -12.22 -42.11
CA ILE A 408 4.39 -11.08 -42.33
C ILE A 408 5.72 -11.57 -42.91
N ALA A 409 6.29 -12.66 -42.40
CA ALA A 409 7.53 -13.24 -42.92
C ALA A 409 7.39 -13.69 -44.38
N LYS A 410 6.26 -14.31 -44.77
CA LYS A 410 5.96 -14.66 -46.17
C LYS A 410 5.87 -13.43 -47.06
N HIS A 411 5.19 -12.37 -46.60
CA HIS A 411 5.13 -11.08 -47.32
C HIS A 411 6.54 -10.51 -47.53
N CYS A 412 7.36 -10.47 -46.48
CA CYS A 412 8.75 -10.01 -46.54
C CYS A 412 9.60 -10.88 -47.50
N ALA A 413 9.47 -12.20 -47.46
CA ALA A 413 10.22 -13.11 -48.35
C ALA A 413 9.90 -12.85 -49.82
N LYS A 414 8.60 -12.73 -50.15
CA LYS A 414 8.16 -12.40 -51.50
C LYS A 414 8.75 -11.07 -51.96
N ARG A 415 8.70 -10.05 -51.10
CA ARG A 415 9.19 -8.72 -51.44
C ARG A 415 10.73 -8.67 -51.59
N LEU A 416 11.48 -9.37 -50.74
CA LEU A 416 12.94 -9.49 -50.88
C LEU A 416 13.32 -10.23 -52.17
N GLN A 417 12.56 -11.26 -52.55
CA GLN A 417 12.78 -12.00 -53.79
C GLN A 417 12.63 -11.10 -55.01
N GLU A 418 11.56 -10.29 -55.05
CA GLU A 418 11.29 -9.32 -56.12
C GLU A 418 12.38 -8.24 -56.18
N VAL A 419 12.70 -7.61 -55.05
CA VAL A 419 13.61 -6.45 -55.01
C VAL A 419 15.07 -6.84 -55.29
N MET A 420 15.50 -8.03 -54.86
CA MET A 420 16.86 -8.52 -55.07
C MET A 420 17.01 -9.42 -56.30
N ASN A 421 15.95 -9.61 -57.09
CA ASN A 421 15.94 -10.52 -58.26
C ASN A 421 16.46 -11.94 -57.93
N ARG A 422 16.04 -12.53 -56.81
CA ARG A 422 16.53 -13.86 -56.41
C ARG A 422 15.81 -14.96 -57.18
N ALA A 423 16.58 -15.94 -57.65
CA ALA A 423 16.04 -17.12 -58.33
C ALA A 423 15.18 -18.01 -57.40
N THR A 424 15.51 -18.05 -56.11
CA THR A 424 14.79 -18.84 -55.09
C THR A 424 14.27 -17.95 -53.96
N PRO A 425 13.13 -18.32 -53.35
CA PRO A 425 12.63 -17.64 -52.16
C PRO A 425 13.59 -17.85 -50.97
N LEU A 426 13.59 -16.89 -50.04
CA LEU A 426 14.31 -17.02 -48.78
C LEU A 426 13.69 -18.13 -47.92
N THR A 427 14.54 -18.84 -47.20
CA THR A 427 14.11 -19.84 -46.23
C THR A 427 13.40 -19.15 -45.06
N LEU A 428 12.20 -19.62 -44.73
CA LEU A 428 11.46 -19.20 -43.54
C LEU A 428 11.71 -20.21 -42.43
N ILE A 429 12.11 -19.75 -41.25
CA ILE A 429 12.46 -20.58 -40.10
C ILE A 429 11.71 -20.08 -38.88
N SER A 430 10.95 -20.94 -38.21
CA SER A 430 10.31 -20.58 -36.94
C SER A 430 11.34 -20.50 -35.81
N ASP A 431 11.09 -19.68 -34.79
CA ASP A 431 11.94 -19.64 -33.60
C ASP A 431 12.05 -20.99 -32.89
N THR A 432 11.01 -21.81 -32.95
CA THR A 432 11.03 -23.18 -32.40
C THR A 432 12.03 -24.09 -33.11
N GLU A 433 12.29 -23.90 -34.40
CA GLU A 433 13.31 -24.67 -35.14
C GLU A 433 14.74 -24.22 -34.76
N ILE A 434 14.90 -22.95 -34.34
CA ILE A 434 16.16 -22.46 -33.79
C ILE A 434 16.39 -23.07 -32.41
N GLU A 435 15.34 -23.07 -31.56
CA GLU A 435 15.38 -23.63 -30.21
C GLU A 435 15.67 -25.13 -30.20
N SER A 436 15.10 -25.90 -31.15
CA SER A 436 15.35 -27.35 -31.27
C SER A 436 16.68 -27.72 -31.91
N GLY A 437 17.37 -26.76 -32.54
CA GLY A 437 18.60 -27.00 -33.30
C GLY A 437 18.39 -27.63 -34.68
N ASP A 438 17.15 -27.73 -35.15
CA ASP A 438 16.82 -28.28 -36.47
C ASP A 438 17.07 -27.28 -37.62
N ALA A 439 17.17 -26.00 -37.28
CA ALA A 439 17.34 -24.92 -38.24
C ALA A 439 18.70 -24.98 -38.97
N ARG A 440 18.65 -24.88 -40.30
CA ARG A 440 19.84 -24.73 -41.15
C ARG A 440 20.00 -23.27 -41.55
N LEU A 441 20.86 -22.56 -40.81
CA LEU A 441 21.22 -21.17 -41.07
C LEU A 441 22.63 -21.06 -41.63
N ASP A 442 22.83 -20.13 -42.57
CA ASP A 442 24.18 -19.65 -42.87
C ASP A 442 24.66 -18.79 -41.70
N SER A 443 25.74 -19.21 -41.06
CA SER A 443 26.29 -18.57 -39.86
C SER A 443 26.73 -17.11 -40.05
N THR A 444 27.02 -16.66 -41.28
CA THR A 444 27.63 -15.33 -41.53
C THR A 444 26.79 -14.40 -42.41
N ALA A 445 25.83 -14.95 -43.15
CA ALA A 445 24.89 -14.19 -43.96
C ALA A 445 23.99 -13.28 -43.10
N GLY A 446 23.25 -12.36 -43.73
CA GLY A 446 22.25 -11.57 -43.01
C GLY A 446 21.01 -12.40 -42.65
N ILE A 447 20.33 -12.06 -41.56
CA ILE A 447 19.00 -12.61 -41.24
C ILE A 447 18.00 -11.50 -40.92
N LEU A 448 16.75 -11.70 -41.30
CA LEU A 448 15.61 -10.88 -40.90
C LEU A 448 14.82 -11.64 -39.82
N VAL A 449 14.63 -11.04 -38.65
CA VAL A 449 13.85 -11.60 -37.55
C VAL A 449 12.51 -10.88 -37.46
N VAL A 450 11.39 -11.59 -37.63
CA VAL A 450 10.04 -11.02 -37.72
C VAL A 450 9.20 -11.40 -36.51
N ALA A 451 8.61 -10.39 -35.87
CA ALA A 451 7.57 -10.58 -34.85
C ALA A 451 6.41 -9.60 -35.07
N ALA A 452 5.19 -10.14 -35.22
CA ALA A 452 3.99 -9.36 -35.47
C ALA A 452 3.62 -8.46 -34.28
N VAL A 453 3.39 -9.06 -33.11
CA VAL A 453 3.01 -8.35 -31.89
C VAL A 453 3.87 -8.80 -30.72
N VAL A 454 4.43 -7.84 -30.00
CA VAL A 454 5.39 -8.07 -28.92
C VAL A 454 4.91 -7.41 -27.63
N GLY A 455 5.04 -8.13 -26.52
CA GLY A 455 4.83 -7.57 -25.18
C GLY A 455 6.11 -6.90 -24.64
N ARG A 456 6.63 -7.47 -23.54
CA ARG A 456 7.95 -7.12 -22.96
C ARG A 456 9.15 -7.56 -23.83
N GLY A 457 8.91 -8.34 -24.89
CA GLY A 457 9.96 -8.83 -25.79
C GLY A 457 10.73 -10.06 -25.31
N THR A 458 10.22 -10.80 -24.32
CA THR A 458 10.88 -12.01 -23.80
C THR A 458 11.14 -13.06 -24.88
N ARG A 459 10.21 -13.28 -25.82
CA ARG A 459 10.40 -14.21 -26.95
C ARG A 459 11.49 -13.75 -27.91
N LEU A 460 11.48 -12.48 -28.32
CA LEU A 460 12.56 -11.91 -29.15
C LEU A 460 13.93 -11.96 -28.47
N LEU A 461 13.98 -11.73 -27.15
CA LEU A 461 15.22 -11.90 -26.39
C LEU A 461 15.65 -13.37 -26.31
N SER A 462 14.71 -14.33 -26.30
CA SER A 462 15.04 -15.75 -26.45
C SER A 462 15.62 -16.05 -27.81
N ILE A 463 14.93 -15.67 -28.88
CA ILE A 463 15.42 -15.79 -30.27
C ILE A 463 16.83 -15.22 -30.39
N SER A 464 17.05 -14.02 -29.83
CA SER A 464 18.37 -13.40 -29.87
C SER A 464 19.45 -14.19 -29.12
N ARG A 465 19.11 -14.92 -28.04
CA ARG A 465 20.02 -15.79 -27.29
C ARG A 465 20.30 -17.07 -28.07
N ASP A 466 19.26 -17.72 -28.58
CA ASP A 466 19.37 -18.99 -29.29
C ASP A 466 20.17 -18.80 -30.60
N LEU A 467 20.02 -17.64 -31.25
CA LEU A 467 20.84 -17.25 -32.40
C LEU A 467 22.33 -16.96 -32.09
N ARG A 468 22.77 -16.87 -30.82
CA ARG A 468 24.18 -16.56 -30.52
C ARG A 468 25.11 -17.72 -30.88
N ASP A 469 24.63 -18.95 -30.71
CA ASP A 469 25.46 -20.14 -30.88
C ASP A 469 25.53 -20.59 -32.34
N VAL A 470 24.53 -20.20 -33.15
CA VAL A 470 24.38 -20.68 -34.53
C VAL A 470 24.60 -19.61 -35.61
N HIS A 471 24.68 -18.32 -35.23
CA HIS A 471 24.74 -17.22 -36.19
C HIS A 471 25.58 -16.03 -35.68
N SER A 472 26.49 -15.52 -36.50
CA SER A 472 27.37 -14.37 -36.22
C SER A 472 27.20 -13.20 -37.20
N GLY A 473 26.41 -13.36 -38.26
CA GLY A 473 26.12 -12.35 -39.27
C GLY A 473 25.18 -11.21 -38.83
N ALA A 474 24.89 -10.30 -39.77
CA ALA A 474 24.02 -9.14 -39.52
C ALA A 474 22.57 -9.55 -39.22
N ARG A 475 21.91 -8.84 -38.31
CA ARG A 475 20.53 -9.15 -37.86
C ARG A 475 19.64 -7.92 -37.98
N THR A 476 18.54 -8.04 -38.71
CA THR A 476 17.51 -7.01 -38.76
C THR A 476 16.26 -7.50 -38.04
N TYR A 477 15.87 -6.87 -36.94
CA TYR A 477 14.62 -7.15 -36.24
C TYR A 477 13.50 -6.27 -36.80
N PHE A 478 12.47 -6.92 -37.34
CA PHE A 478 11.20 -6.34 -37.73
C PHE A 478 10.20 -6.60 -36.60
N ILE A 479 9.69 -5.53 -35.99
CA ILE A 479 8.61 -5.59 -35.00
C ILE A 479 7.39 -4.84 -35.52
N GLY A 480 6.24 -5.50 -35.60
CA GLY A 480 4.99 -4.85 -35.99
C GLY A 480 4.48 -3.90 -34.92
N ALA A 481 3.89 -4.43 -33.86
CA ALA A 481 3.41 -3.62 -32.75
C ALA A 481 4.00 -4.09 -31.43
N GLN A 482 4.27 -3.16 -30.53
CA GLN A 482 4.68 -3.47 -29.17
C GLN A 482 3.68 -2.92 -28.15
N ILE A 483 3.03 -3.77 -27.37
CA ILE A 483 2.14 -3.38 -26.28
C ILE A 483 2.83 -3.73 -24.97
N ALA A 484 3.31 -2.71 -24.26
CA ALA A 484 4.02 -2.87 -23.00
C ALA A 484 3.21 -2.31 -21.84
N GLU A 485 3.63 -2.67 -20.63
CA GLU A 485 3.05 -2.10 -19.41
C GLU A 485 3.70 -0.76 -19.06
N THR A 486 5.00 -0.60 -19.36
CA THR A 486 5.77 0.60 -18.99
C THR A 486 6.53 1.19 -20.18
N ALA A 487 6.79 2.50 -20.13
CA ALA A 487 7.60 3.19 -21.13
C ALA A 487 9.07 2.71 -21.09
N ALA A 488 9.53 2.31 -19.91
CA ALA A 488 10.84 1.68 -19.71
C ALA A 488 10.97 0.36 -20.49
N GLN A 489 9.93 -0.49 -20.51
CA GLN A 489 9.92 -1.73 -21.29
C GLN A 489 10.00 -1.47 -22.81
N LEU A 490 9.31 -0.44 -23.31
CA LEU A 490 9.41 -0.04 -24.72
C LEU A 490 10.84 0.38 -25.08
N SER A 491 11.49 1.15 -24.20
CA SER A 491 12.84 1.67 -24.41
C SER A 491 13.93 0.61 -24.22
N ALA A 492 13.71 -0.36 -23.33
CA ALA A 492 14.67 -1.41 -23.00
C ALA A 492 14.82 -2.47 -24.08
N LEU A 493 13.74 -2.83 -24.78
CA LEU A 493 13.77 -3.92 -25.77
C LEU A 493 14.80 -3.67 -26.89
N PRO A 494 14.83 -2.50 -27.57
CA PRO A 494 15.85 -2.23 -28.58
C PRO A 494 17.28 -2.23 -28.00
N LEU A 495 17.48 -1.68 -26.80
CA LEU A 495 18.79 -1.63 -26.15
C LEU A 495 19.33 -3.04 -25.87
N ASN A 496 18.47 -3.94 -25.39
CA ASN A 496 18.84 -5.32 -25.07
C ASN A 496 19.12 -6.16 -26.31
N LEU A 497 18.40 -5.92 -27.42
CA LEU A 497 18.61 -6.63 -28.68
C LEU A 497 19.87 -6.15 -29.42
N LYS A 498 20.30 -4.89 -29.23
CA LYS A 498 21.43 -4.28 -29.96
C LYS A 498 22.80 -4.85 -29.57
N HIS A 499 22.92 -5.53 -28.44
CA HIS A 499 24.19 -6.05 -27.96
C HIS A 499 24.62 -7.32 -28.71
N SER A 500 25.80 -7.28 -29.36
CA SER A 500 26.43 -8.44 -30.01
C SER A 500 27.86 -8.65 -29.53
N ALA A 501 28.17 -9.86 -29.05
CA ALA A 501 29.54 -10.23 -28.69
C ALA A 501 30.43 -10.48 -29.91
N SER A 502 29.84 -10.83 -31.06
CA SER A 502 30.56 -11.09 -32.32
C SER A 502 30.79 -9.82 -33.15
N GLY A 503 30.37 -8.64 -32.67
CA GLY A 503 30.43 -7.39 -33.44
C GLY A 503 29.44 -7.30 -34.60
N ALA A 504 28.45 -8.21 -34.66
CA ALA A 504 27.42 -8.20 -35.71
C ALA A 504 26.65 -6.88 -35.77
N GLU A 505 26.35 -6.40 -36.98
CA GLU A 505 25.47 -5.25 -37.18
C GLU A 505 24.02 -5.65 -36.85
N ILE A 506 23.46 -5.02 -35.81
CA ILE A 506 22.08 -5.26 -35.38
C ILE A 506 21.24 -4.01 -35.62
N ARG A 507 20.21 -4.16 -36.46
CA ARG A 507 19.19 -3.14 -36.73
C ARG A 507 17.87 -3.60 -36.12
N ILE A 508 17.14 -2.69 -35.49
CA ILE A 508 15.83 -2.97 -34.88
C ILE A 508 14.87 -1.89 -35.35
N GLU A 509 13.81 -2.30 -36.03
CA GLU A 509 12.81 -1.42 -36.63
C GLU A 509 11.44 -1.87 -36.12
N ARG A 510 10.72 -0.92 -35.51
CA ARG A 510 9.42 -1.15 -34.90
C ARG A 510 8.42 -0.18 -35.52
N PHE A 511 7.30 -0.69 -36.04
CA PHE A 511 6.28 0.17 -36.63
C PHE A 511 5.58 1.02 -35.56
N MET A 512 5.00 0.39 -34.53
CA MET A 512 4.32 1.12 -33.45
C MET A 512 4.57 0.49 -32.07
N GLY A 513 4.42 1.28 -31.01
CA GLY A 513 4.27 0.69 -29.69
C GLY A 513 3.72 1.65 -28.64
N VAL A 514 3.00 1.06 -27.69
CA VAL A 514 2.20 1.75 -26.68
C VAL A 514 2.46 1.13 -25.32
N ALA A 515 2.64 1.97 -24.31
CA ALA A 515 2.73 1.55 -22.92
C ALA A 515 1.40 1.86 -22.24
N VAL A 516 0.62 0.85 -21.83
CA VAL A 516 -0.77 1.03 -21.36
C VAL A 516 -0.91 0.99 -19.83
N GLY A 517 0.15 0.70 -19.09
CA GLY A 517 0.12 0.56 -17.64
C GLY A 517 -0.12 -0.87 -17.15
N GLN A 518 0.12 -1.07 -15.85
CA GLN A 518 -0.10 -2.32 -15.13
C GLN A 518 -1.45 -2.30 -14.41
N GLY A 519 -2.00 -3.49 -14.12
CA GLY A 519 -3.21 -3.65 -13.30
C GLY A 519 -4.53 -3.43 -14.06
N ILE A 520 -4.51 -3.33 -15.38
CA ILE A 520 -5.75 -3.27 -16.17
C ILE A 520 -6.52 -4.58 -16.06
N ASP A 521 -5.82 -5.71 -16.08
CA ASP A 521 -6.38 -7.05 -15.90
C ASP A 521 -7.11 -7.21 -14.58
N GLU A 522 -6.51 -6.73 -13.48
CA GLU A 522 -7.11 -6.77 -12.13
C GLU A 522 -8.52 -6.14 -12.12
N SER A 523 -8.72 -5.03 -12.83
CA SER A 523 -10.01 -4.35 -12.84
C SER A 523 -11.14 -5.15 -13.48
N PHE A 524 -10.84 -6.11 -14.36
CA PHE A 524 -11.83 -7.01 -14.97
C PHE A 524 -11.96 -8.32 -14.17
N GLU A 525 -10.87 -8.79 -13.56
CA GLU A 525 -10.91 -9.91 -12.61
C GLU A 525 -11.78 -9.58 -11.39
N GLU A 526 -11.65 -8.36 -10.85
CA GLU A 526 -12.51 -7.83 -9.78
C GLU A 526 -13.99 -7.80 -10.19
N GLU A 527 -14.28 -7.39 -11.44
CA GLU A 527 -15.67 -7.36 -11.95
C GLU A 527 -16.25 -8.77 -12.04
N LEU A 528 -15.50 -9.71 -12.61
CA LEU A 528 -15.90 -11.10 -12.71
C LEU A 528 -16.11 -11.71 -11.31
N HIS A 529 -15.20 -11.45 -10.38
CA HIS A 529 -15.28 -11.97 -9.02
C HIS A 529 -16.46 -11.37 -8.23
N ALA A 530 -16.70 -10.07 -8.35
CA ALA A 530 -17.81 -9.40 -7.67
C ALA A 530 -19.17 -9.94 -8.12
N PHE A 531 -19.33 -10.27 -9.41
CA PHE A 531 -20.63 -10.61 -9.98
C PHE A 531 -20.84 -12.10 -10.29
N ARG A 532 -19.86 -12.97 -9.99
CA ARG A 532 -19.98 -14.42 -10.22
C ARG A 532 -21.23 -15.06 -9.59
N ASN A 533 -21.71 -14.51 -8.46
CA ASN A 533 -22.83 -15.10 -7.71
C ASN A 533 -24.22 -14.58 -8.13
N ILE A 534 -24.29 -13.55 -8.97
CA ILE A 534 -25.56 -12.89 -9.35
C ILE A 534 -25.90 -13.04 -10.84
N LEU A 535 -25.20 -13.96 -11.51
CA LEU A 535 -25.22 -14.23 -12.95
C LEU A 535 -26.63 -14.25 -13.56
N ARG A 536 -27.65 -14.73 -12.84
CA ARG A 536 -29.02 -14.90 -13.37
C ARG A 536 -29.99 -13.77 -13.04
N GLN A 537 -29.67 -12.89 -12.09
CA GLN A 537 -30.61 -11.87 -11.57
C GLN A 537 -30.60 -10.56 -12.37
N LEU A 538 -29.51 -10.29 -13.12
CA LEU A 538 -29.32 -9.05 -13.88
C LEU A 538 -29.65 -9.17 -15.39
N GLY A 539 -30.25 -10.29 -15.80
CA GLY A 539 -30.67 -10.55 -17.19
C GLY A 539 -29.60 -11.22 -18.07
N GLY A 540 -30.06 -11.85 -19.16
CA GLY A 540 -29.23 -12.62 -20.09
C GLY A 540 -28.08 -11.85 -20.78
N PRO A 541 -28.28 -10.58 -21.20
CA PRO A 541 -27.21 -9.79 -21.81
C PRO A 541 -26.04 -9.48 -20.86
N PHE A 542 -26.34 -9.15 -19.60
CA PHE A 542 -25.31 -8.92 -18.58
C PHE A 542 -24.58 -10.22 -18.23
N PHE A 543 -25.29 -11.34 -18.16
CA PHE A 543 -24.69 -12.67 -18.04
C PHE A 543 -23.68 -12.95 -19.18
N ALA A 544 -24.08 -12.71 -20.43
CA ALA A 544 -23.21 -12.91 -21.59
C ALA A 544 -21.98 -11.98 -21.58
N ARG A 545 -22.04 -10.83 -20.90
CA ARG A 545 -20.85 -10.00 -20.63
C ARG A 545 -19.90 -10.70 -19.65
N LEU A 546 -20.40 -11.19 -18.52
CA LEU A 546 -19.59 -11.84 -17.49
C LEU A 546 -18.83 -13.06 -18.03
N GLU A 547 -19.48 -13.89 -18.85
CA GLU A 547 -18.82 -15.02 -19.55
C GLU A 547 -17.66 -14.56 -20.45
N ARG A 548 -17.76 -13.37 -21.06
CA ARG A 548 -16.71 -12.81 -21.91
C ARG A 548 -15.55 -12.19 -21.11
N LEU A 549 -15.75 -11.81 -19.85
CA LEU A 549 -14.68 -11.28 -18.97
C LEU A 549 -13.60 -12.33 -18.69
N ALA A 550 -13.97 -13.61 -18.66
CA ALA A 550 -13.01 -14.73 -18.53
C ALA A 550 -12.06 -14.86 -19.74
N GLY A 551 -12.32 -14.13 -20.82
CA GLY A 551 -11.49 -14.02 -21.99
C GLY A 551 -11.95 -14.88 -23.17
N SER A 552 -12.03 -14.27 -24.35
CA SER A 552 -12.44 -14.93 -25.60
C SER A 552 -11.48 -14.59 -26.75
N ALA A 553 -11.59 -15.27 -27.90
CA ALA A 553 -10.78 -14.95 -29.08
C ALA A 553 -11.06 -13.53 -29.62
N ASN A 554 -12.30 -13.05 -29.47
CA ASN A 554 -12.73 -11.71 -29.91
C ASN A 554 -12.71 -10.68 -28.77
N GLY A 555 -12.33 -11.09 -27.57
CA GLY A 555 -12.43 -10.29 -26.35
C GLY A 555 -13.87 -9.83 -26.05
N LEU A 556 -13.96 -8.61 -25.52
CA LEU A 556 -15.23 -7.95 -25.18
C LEU A 556 -15.90 -7.22 -26.35
N GLY A 557 -15.23 -7.06 -27.50
CA GLY A 557 -15.71 -6.21 -28.57
C GLY A 557 -15.87 -4.76 -28.10
N ASN A 558 -17.01 -4.13 -28.39
CA ASN A 558 -17.33 -2.79 -27.90
C ASN A 558 -17.87 -2.77 -26.47
N ALA A 559 -18.27 -3.93 -25.92
CA ALA A 559 -18.74 -4.08 -24.55
C ALA A 559 -17.58 -4.09 -23.54
N VAL A 560 -16.67 -3.12 -23.61
CA VAL A 560 -15.52 -3.02 -22.69
C VAL A 560 -15.99 -2.58 -21.31
N PHE A 561 -16.80 -1.52 -21.26
CA PHE A 561 -17.34 -0.92 -20.05
C PHE A 561 -18.73 -1.48 -19.72
N MET A 562 -19.19 -1.27 -18.48
CA MET A 562 -20.54 -1.65 -18.07
C MET A 562 -21.60 -0.98 -18.98
N PRO A 563 -22.71 -1.67 -19.27
CA PRO A 563 -23.76 -1.13 -20.11
C PRO A 563 -24.36 0.17 -19.56
N ARG A 564 -24.81 1.05 -20.48
CA ARG A 564 -25.30 2.40 -20.13
C ARG A 564 -26.79 2.47 -19.81
N ASP A 565 -27.60 1.59 -20.39
CA ASP A 565 -29.06 1.68 -20.35
C ASP A 565 -29.66 0.90 -19.18
N ASP A 566 -30.96 1.11 -18.93
CA ASP A 566 -31.69 0.52 -17.81
C ASP A 566 -31.80 -1.02 -17.88
N SER A 567 -31.72 -1.59 -19.09
CA SER A 567 -31.80 -3.04 -19.31
C SER A 567 -30.44 -3.73 -19.22
N LEU A 568 -29.35 -2.96 -19.08
CA LEU A 568 -27.96 -3.43 -19.09
C LEU A 568 -27.55 -4.16 -20.37
N VAL A 569 -27.87 -3.58 -21.53
CA VAL A 569 -27.62 -4.18 -22.86
C VAL A 569 -26.76 -3.30 -23.75
N GLU A 570 -26.99 -1.99 -23.75
CA GLU A 570 -26.34 -1.07 -24.67
C GLU A 570 -24.96 -0.65 -24.18
N ASP A 571 -23.98 -0.76 -25.07
CA ASP A 571 -22.62 -0.31 -24.80
C ASP A 571 -22.54 1.22 -24.69
N MET A 572 -21.61 1.72 -23.87
CA MET A 572 -21.19 3.12 -23.92
C MET A 572 -20.59 3.44 -25.30
N ARG A 573 -20.78 4.68 -25.77
CA ARG A 573 -20.25 5.15 -27.05
C ARG A 573 -19.47 6.44 -26.86
N LEU A 574 -18.32 6.53 -27.51
CA LEU A 574 -17.49 7.73 -27.50
C LEU A 574 -18.17 8.82 -28.34
N ARG A 575 -18.43 9.96 -27.71
CA ARG A 575 -18.98 11.15 -28.37
C ARG A 575 -17.95 11.77 -29.31
N PRO A 576 -18.38 12.59 -30.29
CA PRO A 576 -17.46 13.36 -31.13
C PRO A 576 -16.50 14.25 -30.32
N ASP A 577 -15.43 14.71 -30.97
CA ASP A 577 -14.45 15.66 -30.40
C ASP A 577 -13.65 15.15 -29.19
N PHE A 578 -13.33 13.86 -29.15
CA PHE A 578 -12.44 13.32 -28.13
C PHE A 578 -11.07 14.02 -28.18
N ALA A 579 -10.75 14.76 -27.11
CA ALA A 579 -9.63 15.69 -27.06
C ALA A 579 -8.27 15.09 -27.43
N TYR A 580 -8.08 13.78 -27.25
CA TYR A 580 -6.82 13.08 -27.50
C TYR A 580 -6.66 12.49 -28.90
N TRP A 581 -7.73 12.50 -29.73
CA TRP A 581 -7.73 11.97 -31.10
C TRP A 581 -7.96 13.08 -32.14
N ASP A 582 -7.48 12.87 -33.37
CA ASP A 582 -7.59 13.86 -34.47
C ASP A 582 -8.74 13.52 -35.45
N GLY A 583 -9.93 13.21 -34.92
CA GLY A 583 -11.18 13.14 -35.71
C GLY A 583 -11.29 11.99 -36.72
N PHE A 584 -10.73 10.81 -36.43
CA PHE A 584 -10.78 9.64 -37.32
C PHE A 584 -11.98 8.70 -37.07
N TYR A 585 -12.91 9.06 -36.20
CA TYR A 585 -14.01 8.22 -35.74
C TYR A 585 -15.33 8.99 -35.67
N GLU A 586 -16.41 8.23 -35.61
CA GLU A 586 -17.78 8.69 -35.38
C GLU A 586 -18.39 7.94 -34.18
N GLU A 587 -19.41 8.51 -33.54
CA GLU A 587 -20.11 7.89 -32.39
C GLU A 587 -20.72 6.50 -32.73
N ALA A 588 -20.98 6.24 -34.02
CA ALA A 588 -21.48 4.95 -34.48
C ALA A 588 -20.43 3.82 -34.37
N ASN A 589 -19.14 4.15 -34.31
CA ASN A 589 -18.05 3.19 -34.36
C ASN A 589 -17.79 2.49 -33.03
N ASN A 590 -17.20 1.29 -33.10
CA ASN A 590 -16.78 0.51 -31.94
C ASN A 590 -15.41 0.99 -31.44
N THR A 591 -15.37 2.01 -30.59
CA THR A 591 -14.14 2.69 -30.18
C THR A 591 -13.62 2.29 -28.80
N ASN A 592 -14.38 1.55 -27.99
CA ASN A 592 -14.09 1.42 -26.56
C ASN A 592 -12.75 0.74 -26.24
N ALA A 593 -12.31 -0.22 -27.06
CA ALA A 593 -10.98 -0.82 -26.91
C ALA A 593 -9.84 0.20 -27.12
N ALA A 594 -10.00 1.09 -28.09
CA ALA A 594 -9.04 2.15 -28.36
C ALA A 594 -9.10 3.27 -27.29
N VAL A 595 -10.29 3.59 -26.76
CA VAL A 595 -10.43 4.51 -25.63
C VAL A 595 -9.70 3.97 -24.39
N MET A 596 -9.86 2.68 -24.09
CA MET A 596 -9.15 2.00 -23.00
C MET A 596 -7.63 2.06 -23.18
N ALA A 597 -7.12 1.73 -24.37
CA ALA A 597 -5.69 1.83 -24.68
C ALA A 597 -5.17 3.27 -24.57
N THR A 598 -5.97 4.25 -25.00
CA THR A 598 -5.63 5.68 -24.89
C THR A 598 -5.56 6.12 -23.43
N ALA A 599 -6.56 5.79 -22.61
CA ALA A 599 -6.57 6.13 -21.19
C ALA A 599 -5.42 5.48 -20.43
N GLY A 600 -5.15 4.19 -20.70
CA GLY A 600 -4.00 3.48 -20.13
C GLY A 600 -2.68 4.16 -20.47
N ALA A 601 -2.47 4.50 -21.73
CA ALA A 601 -1.26 5.17 -22.17
C ALA A 601 -1.12 6.60 -21.66
N LEU A 602 -2.23 7.32 -21.53
CA LEU A 602 -2.28 8.66 -20.96
C LEU A 602 -1.84 8.65 -19.49
N LEU A 603 -2.43 7.77 -18.67
CA LEU A 603 -2.06 7.62 -17.26
C LEU A 603 -0.63 7.09 -17.12
N GLN A 604 -0.23 6.15 -17.97
CA GLN A 604 1.13 5.63 -17.94
C GLN A 604 2.17 6.70 -18.31
N ASN A 605 1.86 7.56 -19.28
CA ASN A 605 2.68 8.73 -19.57
C ASN A 605 2.70 9.72 -18.40
N ALA A 606 1.57 9.96 -17.75
CA ALA A 606 1.51 10.82 -16.54
C ALA A 606 2.42 10.28 -15.41
N ARG A 607 2.54 8.96 -15.28
CA ARG A 607 3.38 8.30 -14.26
C ARG A 607 4.88 8.34 -14.57
N GLU A 608 5.26 8.05 -15.81
CA GLU A 608 6.68 7.79 -16.19
C GLU A 608 7.28 8.79 -17.18
N GLY A 609 6.46 9.69 -17.73
CA GLY A 609 6.89 10.63 -18.76
C GLY A 609 8.04 11.50 -18.27
N LYS A 610 9.10 11.57 -19.08
CA LYS A 610 10.31 12.35 -18.78
C LYS A 610 10.26 13.78 -19.30
N LYS A 611 9.17 14.16 -19.98
CA LYS A 611 9.03 15.41 -20.73
C LYS A 611 8.21 16.48 -20.00
N PHE A 612 7.81 16.26 -18.75
CA PHE A 612 7.03 17.24 -18.01
C PHE A 612 7.93 18.37 -17.50
N ALA A 613 7.54 19.61 -17.79
CA ALA A 613 8.24 20.80 -17.31
C ALA A 613 7.96 21.08 -15.82
N SER A 614 6.83 20.58 -15.29
CA SER A 614 6.41 20.79 -13.91
C SER A 614 6.04 19.47 -13.23
N GLU A 615 6.41 19.34 -11.96
CA GLU A 615 6.01 18.22 -11.12
C GLU A 615 4.49 18.12 -10.91
N ILE A 616 3.73 19.21 -11.08
CA ILE A 616 2.27 19.21 -10.91
C ILE A 616 1.55 18.38 -11.98
N ASP A 617 2.20 18.17 -13.14
CA ASP A 617 1.65 17.39 -14.24
C ASP A 617 2.05 15.90 -14.16
N ARG A 618 2.81 15.50 -13.13
CA ARG A 618 3.26 14.12 -12.95
C ARG A 618 2.36 13.37 -11.98
N LEU A 619 1.80 12.24 -12.42
CA LEU A 619 1.11 11.24 -11.58
C LEU A 619 2.11 10.36 -10.82
N ALA A 620 3.22 10.95 -10.40
CA ALA A 620 4.31 10.40 -9.61
C ALA A 620 4.97 11.54 -8.84
N THR A 621 5.67 11.24 -7.76
CA THR A 621 6.40 12.23 -6.96
C THR A 621 7.64 11.57 -6.38
N ASP A 622 8.70 12.36 -6.26
CA ASP A 622 9.96 11.97 -5.62
C ASP A 622 9.93 12.23 -4.10
N ALA A 623 8.93 12.97 -3.61
CA ALA A 623 8.65 13.20 -2.19
C ALA A 623 7.66 12.17 -1.61
N PHE A 624 7.58 12.04 -0.28
CA PHE A 624 6.63 11.17 0.42
C PHE A 624 5.18 11.72 0.40
N GLN A 625 4.69 12.11 -0.77
CA GLN A 625 3.36 12.71 -0.96
C GLN A 625 2.45 11.73 -1.73
N GLN A 626 1.18 11.64 -1.31
CA GLN A 626 0.16 10.93 -2.10
C GLN A 626 -0.10 11.70 -3.40
N VAL A 627 -0.35 11.00 -4.50
CA VAL A 627 -0.69 11.65 -5.78
C VAL A 627 -2.00 11.08 -6.27
N ILE A 628 -2.96 11.96 -6.53
CA ILE A 628 -4.32 11.63 -6.94
C ILE A 628 -4.64 12.27 -8.29
N LEU A 629 -5.54 11.66 -9.05
CA LEU A 629 -6.16 12.28 -10.20
C LEU A 629 -7.12 13.36 -9.71
N ASN A 630 -6.96 14.57 -10.23
CA ASN A 630 -7.89 15.65 -9.93
C ASN A 630 -9.32 15.25 -10.34
N PRO A 631 -10.33 15.41 -9.46
CA PRO A 631 -11.73 15.12 -9.78
C PRO A 631 -12.25 15.77 -11.06
N GLU A 632 -11.71 16.93 -11.42
CA GLU A 632 -12.07 17.67 -12.64
C GLU A 632 -11.75 16.89 -13.93
N ASN A 633 -10.88 15.87 -13.87
CA ASN A 633 -10.70 14.95 -14.99
C ASN A 633 -12.02 14.27 -15.39
N PHE A 634 -12.91 13.97 -14.44
CA PHE A 634 -14.17 13.30 -14.73
C PHE A 634 -15.28 14.26 -15.20
N THR A 635 -15.20 15.56 -14.88
CA THR A 635 -16.16 16.56 -15.38
C THR A 635 -15.80 17.06 -16.78
N ARG A 636 -14.52 17.29 -17.07
CA ARG A 636 -14.05 17.83 -18.36
C ARG A 636 -14.42 16.96 -19.54
N TYR A 637 -14.36 15.64 -19.37
CA TYR A 637 -14.57 14.71 -20.46
C TYR A 637 -16.04 14.31 -20.66
N ASN A 638 -16.94 14.61 -19.70
CA ASN A 638 -18.40 14.39 -19.71
C ASN A 638 -18.91 13.28 -20.66
N ASP A 639 -18.22 12.15 -20.71
CA ASP A 639 -18.41 11.04 -21.63
C ASP A 639 -18.10 9.78 -20.84
N GLY A 640 -19.07 8.88 -20.77
CA GLY A 640 -18.95 7.73 -19.90
C GLY A 640 -17.88 6.74 -20.34
N ALA A 641 -17.61 6.62 -21.65
CA ALA A 641 -16.57 5.73 -22.14
C ALA A 641 -15.18 6.22 -21.67
N ILE A 642 -14.95 7.54 -21.69
CA ILE A 642 -13.70 8.13 -21.19
C ILE A 642 -13.61 7.98 -19.66
N GLN A 643 -14.67 8.30 -18.93
CA GLN A 643 -14.72 8.17 -17.47
C GLN A 643 -14.45 6.73 -17.03
N ALA A 644 -15.14 5.77 -17.65
CA ALA A 644 -14.97 4.34 -17.40
C ALA A 644 -13.52 3.89 -17.70
N ALA A 645 -12.95 4.30 -18.84
CA ALA A 645 -11.58 3.97 -19.18
C ALA A 645 -10.57 4.50 -18.15
N LEU A 646 -10.74 5.73 -17.67
CA LEU A 646 -9.91 6.30 -16.60
C LEU A 646 -10.07 5.50 -15.29
N LEU A 647 -11.29 5.17 -14.89
CA LEU A 647 -11.56 4.38 -13.68
C LEU A 647 -10.91 2.99 -13.75
N ARG A 648 -10.99 2.32 -14.91
CA ARG A 648 -10.40 0.98 -15.11
C ARG A 648 -8.86 1.02 -15.16
N CYS A 649 -8.26 2.05 -15.76
CA CYS A 649 -6.80 2.18 -15.90
C CYS A 649 -6.08 2.84 -14.69
N ALA A 650 -6.79 3.58 -13.85
CA ALA A 650 -6.21 4.22 -12.66
C ALA A 650 -5.86 3.20 -11.57
N ARG A 651 -4.84 3.51 -10.77
CA ARG A 651 -4.50 2.75 -9.56
C ARG A 651 -5.42 3.17 -8.41
N PRO A 652 -5.71 2.29 -7.42
CA PRO A 652 -6.51 2.66 -6.25
C PRO A 652 -5.98 3.91 -5.53
N SER A 653 -4.65 4.04 -5.40
CA SER A 653 -4.02 5.21 -4.76
C SER A 653 -4.26 6.52 -5.52
N GLU A 654 -4.54 6.46 -6.83
CA GLU A 654 -4.77 7.62 -7.69
C GLU A 654 -6.23 8.11 -7.63
N LEU A 655 -7.15 7.31 -7.08
CA LEU A 655 -8.58 7.63 -6.91
C LEU A 655 -9.00 7.68 -5.43
N ASP A 656 -8.02 7.80 -4.53
CA ASP A 656 -8.27 7.88 -3.10
C ASP A 656 -8.34 9.33 -2.63
N TYR A 657 -9.56 9.84 -2.55
CA TYR A 657 -9.87 11.19 -2.10
C TYR A 657 -10.07 11.30 -0.59
N SER A 658 -9.92 10.20 0.18
CA SER A 658 -10.22 10.17 1.61
C SER A 658 -9.38 11.13 2.45
N ARG A 659 -8.18 11.50 1.98
CA ARG A 659 -7.25 12.40 2.69
C ARG A 659 -7.35 13.87 2.30
N GLU A 660 -8.11 14.21 1.26
CA GLU A 660 -8.25 15.60 0.80
C GLU A 660 -9.73 16.00 0.76
N ALA A 661 -10.17 16.77 1.76
CA ALA A 661 -11.57 17.13 1.93
C ALA A 661 -12.16 17.86 0.70
N GLY A 662 -11.38 18.73 0.05
CA GLY A 662 -11.80 19.47 -1.15
C GLY A 662 -12.12 18.55 -2.32
N ALA A 663 -11.17 17.71 -2.74
CA ALA A 663 -11.40 16.73 -3.79
C ALA A 663 -12.49 15.70 -3.43
N SER A 664 -12.57 15.28 -2.16
CA SER A 664 -13.62 14.39 -1.67
C SER A 664 -15.01 15.00 -1.82
N GLN A 665 -15.18 16.28 -1.44
CA GLN A 665 -16.44 17.02 -1.62
C GLN A 665 -16.79 17.18 -3.10
N PHE A 666 -15.81 17.55 -3.93
CA PHE A 666 -16.03 17.68 -5.38
C PHE A 666 -16.51 16.35 -5.98
N MET A 667 -15.88 15.24 -5.60
CA MET A 667 -16.29 13.92 -6.07
C MET A 667 -17.68 13.54 -5.58
N LEU A 668 -18.05 13.84 -4.33
CA LEU A 668 -19.42 13.67 -3.85
C LEU A 668 -20.43 14.40 -4.75
N ASP A 669 -20.19 15.68 -5.05
CA ASP A 669 -21.13 16.47 -5.86
C ASP A 669 -21.19 15.98 -7.31
N LEU A 670 -20.05 15.56 -7.89
CA LEU A 670 -20.01 14.92 -9.20
C LEU A 670 -20.81 13.60 -9.23
N LEU A 671 -20.55 12.73 -8.25
CA LEU A 671 -21.16 11.41 -8.17
C LEU A 671 -22.66 11.52 -7.95
N ALA A 672 -23.11 12.41 -7.06
CA ALA A 672 -24.53 12.68 -6.83
C ALA A 672 -25.22 13.05 -8.16
N ASN A 673 -24.64 13.96 -8.94
CA ASN A 673 -25.17 14.33 -10.26
C ASN A 673 -25.21 13.15 -11.24
N ILE A 674 -24.17 12.31 -11.30
CA ILE A 674 -24.11 11.13 -12.17
C ILE A 674 -25.21 10.13 -11.81
N PHE A 675 -25.41 9.84 -10.52
CA PHE A 675 -26.42 8.88 -10.06
C PHE A 675 -27.85 9.41 -10.18
N GLU A 676 -28.07 10.70 -9.92
CA GLU A 676 -29.37 11.34 -10.16
C GLU A 676 -29.77 11.32 -11.64
N GLN A 677 -28.78 11.38 -12.53
CA GLN A 677 -28.97 11.37 -13.98
C GLN A 677 -28.63 10.01 -14.60
N HIS A 678 -28.69 8.90 -13.84
CA HIS A 678 -28.30 7.57 -14.30
C HIS A 678 -29.03 7.12 -15.57
N ASN A 679 -30.26 7.57 -15.81
CA ASN A 679 -31.06 7.24 -16.99
C ASN A 679 -30.85 8.21 -18.17
N ARG A 680 -29.93 9.16 -18.04
CA ARG A 680 -29.56 10.12 -19.09
C ARG A 680 -28.12 9.91 -19.54
N ARG A 681 -27.76 10.55 -20.65
CA ARG A 681 -26.39 10.51 -21.19
C ARG A 681 -25.34 10.99 -20.17
N GLN A 682 -25.69 11.95 -19.32
CA GLN A 682 -24.80 12.49 -18.29
C GLN A 682 -24.44 11.47 -17.20
N GLY A 683 -25.32 10.50 -16.91
CA GLY A 683 -25.11 9.46 -15.91
C GLY A 683 -24.78 8.08 -16.51
N GLU A 684 -24.32 8.02 -17.75
CA GLU A 684 -24.11 6.75 -18.46
C GLU A 684 -23.03 5.87 -17.79
N ALA A 685 -22.04 6.50 -17.13
CA ALA A 685 -21.00 5.81 -16.34
C ALA A 685 -21.39 5.46 -14.90
N ALA A 686 -22.66 5.61 -14.49
CA ALA A 686 -23.09 5.34 -13.12
C ALA A 686 -22.66 3.95 -12.61
N CYS A 687 -22.81 2.90 -13.43
CA CYS A 687 -22.43 1.54 -13.02
C CYS A 687 -20.92 1.41 -12.76
N GLU A 688 -20.08 2.08 -13.56
CA GLU A 688 -18.62 2.07 -13.41
C GLU A 688 -18.17 2.80 -12.15
N PHE A 689 -18.78 3.96 -11.84
CA PHE A 689 -18.50 4.68 -10.60
C PHE A 689 -18.99 3.93 -9.36
N ALA A 690 -20.19 3.33 -9.41
CA ALA A 690 -20.69 2.50 -8.31
C ALA A 690 -19.79 1.28 -8.09
N PHE A 691 -19.33 0.65 -9.16
CA PHE A 691 -18.40 -0.46 -9.08
C PHE A 691 -17.05 -0.04 -8.49
N ALA A 692 -16.49 1.09 -8.92
CA ALA A 692 -15.24 1.61 -8.36
C ALA A 692 -15.34 1.98 -6.87
N LEU A 693 -16.50 2.49 -6.41
CA LEU A 693 -16.78 2.72 -5.00
C LEU A 693 -16.89 1.39 -4.22
N TYR A 694 -17.63 0.43 -4.78
CA TYR A 694 -17.84 -0.89 -4.18
C TYR A 694 -16.53 -1.66 -3.98
N THR A 695 -15.65 -1.67 -4.99
CA THR A 695 -14.32 -2.31 -4.89
C THR A 695 -13.32 -1.49 -4.07
N ARG A 696 -13.75 -0.35 -3.51
CA ARG A 696 -12.89 0.62 -2.80
C ARG A 696 -11.69 1.10 -3.62
N LYS A 697 -11.79 1.01 -4.95
CA LYS A 697 -10.81 1.58 -5.89
C LYS A 697 -10.90 3.11 -5.87
N LEU A 698 -12.12 3.63 -5.86
CA LEU A 698 -12.44 5.04 -5.62
C LEU A 698 -12.87 5.18 -4.15
N ARG A 699 -12.21 6.07 -3.41
CA ARG A 699 -12.50 6.29 -1.98
C ARG A 699 -12.80 7.75 -1.71
N LEU A 700 -13.83 7.99 -0.93
CA LEU A 700 -14.17 9.31 -0.39
C LEU A 700 -13.89 9.33 1.11
N GLN A 701 -13.95 10.51 1.70
CA GLN A 701 -14.12 10.61 3.15
C GLN A 701 -15.43 9.94 3.56
N GLN A 702 -15.42 9.23 4.69
CA GLN A 702 -16.57 8.46 5.14
C GLN A 702 -17.84 9.34 5.24
N GLN A 703 -17.71 10.54 5.80
CA GLN A 703 -18.80 11.52 5.88
C GLN A 703 -19.44 11.85 4.52
N HIS A 704 -18.63 12.00 3.46
CA HIS A 704 -19.13 12.31 2.13
C HIS A 704 -19.71 11.07 1.43
N LEU A 705 -19.16 9.88 1.69
CA LEU A 705 -19.75 8.63 1.19
C LEU A 705 -21.13 8.39 1.81
N ASP A 706 -21.27 8.60 3.12
CA ASP A 706 -22.54 8.47 3.83
C ASP A 706 -23.56 9.49 3.30
N GLU A 707 -23.14 10.73 3.10
CA GLU A 707 -23.96 11.76 2.48
C GLU A 707 -24.40 11.40 1.05
N LEU A 708 -23.47 10.89 0.22
CA LEU A 708 -23.79 10.40 -1.12
C LEU A 708 -24.88 9.32 -1.07
N LYS A 709 -24.70 8.31 -0.21
CA LYS A 709 -25.67 7.21 -0.03
C LYS A 709 -27.05 7.76 0.37
N ILE A 710 -27.11 8.75 1.27
CA ILE A 710 -28.37 9.39 1.67
C ILE A 710 -29.04 10.12 0.49
N ARG A 711 -28.29 10.94 -0.26
CA ARG A 711 -28.82 11.72 -1.39
C ARG A 711 -29.44 10.85 -2.48
N ILE A 712 -28.78 9.73 -2.82
CA ILE A 712 -29.17 8.90 -3.98
C ILE A 712 -30.18 7.80 -3.63
N ARG A 713 -30.38 7.45 -2.36
CA ARG A 713 -31.20 6.29 -1.97
C ARG A 713 -32.59 6.26 -2.60
N SER A 714 -33.34 7.35 -2.47
CA SER A 714 -34.69 7.49 -3.06
C SER A 714 -34.68 7.56 -4.59
N LYS A 715 -33.57 8.02 -5.18
CA LYS A 715 -33.40 8.16 -6.63
C LYS A 715 -33.07 6.84 -7.32
N LEU A 716 -32.62 5.84 -6.56
CA LEU A 716 -32.29 4.50 -7.05
C LEU A 716 -33.42 3.48 -6.79
N GLU A 717 -34.61 3.94 -6.39
CA GLU A 717 -35.81 3.11 -6.29
C GLU A 717 -36.35 2.75 -7.68
N GLY A 718 -36.79 1.50 -7.86
CA GLY A 718 -37.33 1.00 -9.13
C GLY A 718 -36.98 -0.46 -9.41
N THR A 719 -37.45 -0.96 -10.56
CA THR A 719 -37.36 -2.39 -10.91
C THR A 719 -36.49 -2.67 -12.13
N THR A 720 -35.76 -1.68 -12.64
CA THR A 720 -34.86 -1.88 -13.79
C THR A 720 -33.60 -2.65 -13.36
N HIS A 721 -32.97 -3.38 -14.28
CA HIS A 721 -31.75 -4.14 -13.98
C HIS A 721 -30.62 -3.21 -13.53
N LYS A 722 -30.49 -2.03 -14.17
CA LYS A 722 -29.49 -1.02 -13.77
C LYS A 722 -29.69 -0.53 -12.35
N LEU A 723 -30.93 -0.19 -11.96
CA LEU A 723 -31.24 0.26 -10.61
C LEU A 723 -30.96 -0.83 -9.58
N HIS A 724 -31.31 -2.09 -9.88
CA HIS A 724 -31.00 -3.21 -9.00
C HIS A 724 -29.49 -3.40 -8.82
N LEU A 725 -28.70 -3.34 -9.91
CA LEU A 725 -27.24 -3.39 -9.84
C LEU A 725 -26.66 -2.24 -8.99
N LEU A 726 -27.13 -1.01 -9.20
CA LEU A 726 -26.67 0.14 -8.42
C LEU A 726 -26.99 -0.02 -6.93
N ARG A 727 -28.19 -0.47 -6.57
CA ARG A 727 -28.55 -0.72 -5.16
C ARG A 727 -27.70 -1.79 -4.50
N MET A 728 -27.36 -2.86 -5.22
CA MET A 728 -26.43 -3.88 -4.72
C MET A 728 -25.02 -3.30 -4.48
N LEU A 729 -24.50 -2.52 -5.43
CA LEU A 729 -23.17 -1.90 -5.32
C LEU A 729 -23.07 -0.83 -4.22
N PHE A 730 -24.19 -0.18 -3.87
CA PHE A 730 -24.27 0.72 -2.71
C PHE A 730 -24.60 0.02 -1.39
N GLU A 731 -24.79 -1.30 -1.42
CA GLU A 731 -25.14 -2.14 -0.28
C GLU A 731 -26.51 -1.75 0.33
N PHE A 732 -27.42 -1.22 -0.49
CA PHE A 732 -28.82 -1.01 -0.09
C PHE A 732 -29.60 -2.32 -0.15
N ASP A 733 -29.28 -3.14 -1.16
CA ASP A 733 -29.74 -4.52 -1.30
C ASP A 733 -28.56 -5.44 -0.99
N ALA A 734 -28.79 -6.54 -0.27
CA ALA A 734 -27.74 -7.52 -0.01
C ALA A 734 -27.30 -8.20 -1.30
N MET A 735 -25.98 -8.35 -1.50
CA MET A 735 -25.46 -9.22 -2.56
C MET A 735 -25.89 -10.66 -2.28
N PRO A 736 -26.54 -11.36 -3.23
CA PRO A 736 -26.92 -12.76 -3.09
C PRO A 736 -25.76 -13.63 -2.60
N THR A 737 -25.99 -14.35 -1.51
CA THR A 737 -25.06 -15.38 -1.04
C THR A 737 -25.02 -16.52 -2.04
N SER A 738 -23.81 -16.98 -2.35
CA SER A 738 -23.55 -18.12 -3.24
C SER A 738 -24.40 -19.34 -2.83
N GLU A 739 -25.20 -19.88 -3.74
CA GLU A 739 -25.81 -21.22 -3.56
C GLU A 739 -24.77 -22.35 -3.69
N THR A 740 -23.55 -22.02 -4.14
CA THR A 740 -22.38 -22.89 -4.14
C THR A 740 -21.53 -22.68 -2.88
N LEU A 741 -20.87 -23.75 -2.40
CA LEU A 741 -20.12 -23.80 -1.14
C LEU A 741 -19.18 -22.58 -0.91
N PRO A 742 -18.90 -22.21 0.35
CA PRO A 742 -17.98 -21.12 0.70
C PRO A 742 -16.61 -21.29 0.03
N ASP A 743 -15.90 -20.18 -0.19
CA ASP A 743 -14.54 -20.13 -0.80
C ASP A 743 -13.46 -20.93 -0.03
N GLU A 744 -13.81 -21.55 1.11
CA GLU A 744 -12.98 -22.47 1.88
C GLU A 744 -13.11 -23.95 1.44
N PHE A 745 -13.85 -24.23 0.35
CA PHE A 745 -14.03 -25.58 -0.23
C PHE A 745 -13.50 -25.71 -1.65
#